data_AF-A0A349JA18-F1
#
_entry.id   AF-A0A349JA18-F1
#
_cell.length_a   1.000
_cell.length_b   1.000
_cell.length_c   1.000
_cell.angle_alpha   90.00
_cell.angle_beta   90.00
_cell.angle_gamma   90.00
#
_symmetry.space_group_name_H-M   'P 1'
#
loop_
_entity.id
_entity.type
_entity.pdbx_description
1 polymer ?
#
loop_
_entity_poly.entity_id
_entity_poly.type
_entity_poly.pdbx_seq_one_letter_code
_entity_poly.pdbx_strand_id
1 'polypeptide(L)'
;MMRTVLLAVLLAIGGLSAVDADLSQASGRSLVVMLADPARAQQAHYELWRRARPQEDAGWNAFIAGHYAQRIVVCPQGPDAEPITLVLHGFLSRHLRRGDYEIADQDALFPPEPDMTGRQVDRPAIDAYTADGRQVAPFGGNNVLDERGILADLDGDGWIERVDTTNYGVDGVAHAEAVTIERVRSEAEPLFAAVINWQADDWSIRVEPPVAGKDAVIHAGPTDAAGRVQSRATMRFDRTSGTWRITEPVPAHIRQVDHRDVWSSLTNLAREELAFPADPPADRAPDDGQTVIDGPHLDGRVTVPPAAPWRYQAVGTDPHAVARFMDKGRSLRDLEAEARLVDTVPEAVWTLPPRDAALALAEANRSPAHRLRFRLAIDDRDGRGPPPVLVIDLAVDSSRCYHDTRTVWRLRSGPDGAMLLKAGIAQGGVVFRDPISVLPVYDLRARPIDPARARQVAGILWWLDRIRSLDRIGERGRSMMSSTADGRGLLRLSDGDSNEVCERADTIWSGAIAERWRGAYGHEEMLNLASLVLLEGLVPRLGPAWSPEAKPDQAGLEAIAAELLANPHLASRGILQRTVEAAGIFVWRHSEADLARLAATLDQNLPPLRTRAQIEAEIETLRGQAAASARVSELYRELFSLEHRQAETVQALTAAISEARSRLAAGSDAVALEAWAVAGRPGWQWALARLHRLDAAAYVRALEARLASSTGHQARAFYAAIAAA
;
A
#
# COMPACT_ATOMS: atom_id res chain seq x y z
N MET A 1 39.96 -15.36 -42.11
CA MET A 1 39.09 -14.23 -41.74
C MET A 1 37.89 -13.98 -42.66
N MET A 2 37.80 -14.55 -43.88
CA MET A 2 36.72 -14.24 -44.84
C MET A 2 35.59 -15.29 -44.93
N ARG A 3 35.60 -16.35 -44.10
CA ARG A 3 34.61 -17.44 -44.15
C ARG A 3 33.47 -17.31 -43.12
N THR A 4 33.66 -16.56 -42.04
CA THR A 4 32.67 -16.45 -40.94
C THR A 4 31.56 -15.44 -41.22
N VAL A 5 31.80 -14.44 -42.08
CA VAL A 5 30.79 -13.41 -42.42
C VAL A 5 29.76 -13.91 -43.46
N LEU A 6 30.04 -15.02 -44.16
CA LEU A 6 29.15 -15.53 -45.22
C LEU A 6 27.93 -16.29 -44.67
N LEU A 7 27.98 -16.78 -43.42
CA LEU A 7 26.87 -17.55 -42.84
C LEU A 7 25.71 -16.66 -42.36
N ALA A 8 25.99 -15.40 -41.99
CA ALA A 8 24.96 -14.45 -41.56
C ALA A 8 24.19 -13.82 -42.75
N VAL A 9 24.79 -13.75 -43.94
CA VAL A 9 24.16 -13.13 -45.12
C VAL A 9 23.31 -14.12 -45.93
N LEU A 10 23.58 -15.43 -45.85
CA LEU A 10 22.78 -16.46 -46.51
C LEU A 10 21.44 -16.79 -45.80
N LEU A 11 21.23 -16.31 -44.57
CA LEU A 11 19.98 -16.49 -43.82
C LEU A 11 18.87 -15.48 -44.21
N ALA A 12 19.16 -14.47 -45.04
CA ALA A 12 18.23 -13.41 -45.37
C ALA A 12 17.50 -13.56 -46.74
N ILE A 13 17.80 -14.59 -47.55
CA ILE A 13 17.23 -14.72 -48.90
C ILE A 13 16.56 -16.09 -49.04
N GLY A 14 15.33 -16.19 -48.53
CA GLY A 14 14.53 -17.42 -48.63
C GLY A 14 13.10 -17.18 -48.15
N GLY A 15 12.35 -16.33 -48.86
CA GLY A 15 10.91 -16.17 -48.65
C GLY A 15 10.16 -17.46 -49.01
N LEU A 16 10.07 -18.39 -48.06
CA LEU A 16 9.16 -19.52 -48.11
C LEU A 16 8.00 -19.21 -47.15
N SER A 17 6.84 -18.93 -47.74
CA SER A 17 5.54 -19.09 -47.09
C SER A 17 5.44 -20.55 -46.64
N ALA A 18 5.75 -20.79 -45.37
CA ALA A 18 5.81 -22.12 -44.79
C ALA A 18 4.46 -22.44 -44.14
N VAL A 19 3.83 -23.47 -44.69
CA VAL A 19 2.94 -24.41 -43.99
C VAL A 19 3.46 -24.63 -42.57
N ASP A 20 2.56 -24.71 -41.57
CA ASP A 20 2.82 -25.18 -40.20
C ASP A 20 3.48 -26.56 -40.24
N ALA A 21 4.78 -26.59 -40.52
CA ALA A 21 5.58 -27.79 -40.46
C ALA A 21 5.63 -28.18 -38.99
N ASP A 22 5.17 -29.39 -38.70
CA ASP A 22 5.18 -29.98 -37.38
C ASP A 22 6.62 -29.95 -36.81
N LEU A 23 6.90 -28.97 -35.95
CA LEU A 23 8.20 -28.75 -35.34
C LEU A 23 8.65 -29.95 -34.48
N SER A 24 7.71 -30.81 -34.08
CA SER A 24 8.03 -32.05 -33.37
C SER A 24 8.90 -33.00 -34.19
N GLN A 25 8.90 -32.90 -35.52
CA GLN A 25 9.73 -33.69 -36.43
C GLN A 25 11.05 -33.01 -36.82
N ALA A 26 11.24 -31.74 -36.46
CA ALA A 26 12.47 -31.01 -36.79
C ALA A 26 13.67 -31.59 -36.03
N SER A 27 14.84 -31.69 -36.68
CA SER A 27 16.07 -32.09 -35.99
C SER A 27 16.44 -31.08 -34.90
N GLY A 28 17.16 -31.49 -33.86
CA GLY A 28 17.60 -30.56 -32.81
C GLY A 28 18.45 -29.41 -33.37
N ARG A 29 19.30 -29.68 -34.36
CA ARG A 29 20.02 -28.63 -35.11
C ARG A 29 19.08 -27.64 -35.81
N SER A 30 18.03 -28.14 -36.45
CA SER A 30 17.02 -27.28 -37.10
C SER A 30 16.32 -26.39 -36.08
N LEU A 31 15.97 -26.93 -34.90
CA LEU A 31 15.35 -26.16 -33.83
C LEU A 31 16.29 -25.07 -33.28
N VAL A 32 17.58 -25.37 -33.08
CA VAL A 32 18.57 -24.37 -32.63
C VAL A 32 18.72 -23.24 -33.64
N VAL A 33 18.73 -23.54 -34.95
CA VAL A 33 18.74 -22.50 -35.99
C VAL A 33 17.46 -21.65 -35.93
N MET A 34 16.30 -22.26 -35.66
CA MET A 34 15.03 -21.54 -35.53
C MET A 34 14.94 -20.66 -34.29
N LEU A 35 15.81 -20.83 -33.28
CA LEU A 35 15.89 -19.89 -32.15
C LEU A 35 16.26 -18.47 -32.61
N ALA A 36 17.02 -18.33 -33.70
CA ALA A 36 17.39 -17.03 -34.24
C ALA A 36 16.24 -16.32 -34.99
N ASP A 37 15.14 -17.01 -35.29
CA ASP A 37 13.95 -16.45 -35.93
C ASP A 37 12.94 -16.01 -34.85
N PRO A 38 12.71 -14.71 -34.63
CA PRO A 38 11.80 -14.22 -33.60
C PRO A 38 10.38 -14.78 -33.71
N ALA A 39 9.92 -15.13 -34.92
CA ALA A 39 8.58 -15.69 -35.13
C ALA A 39 8.45 -17.14 -34.65
N ARG A 40 9.57 -17.86 -34.53
CA ARG A 40 9.61 -19.30 -34.23
C ARG A 40 10.39 -19.64 -32.98
N ALA A 41 11.16 -18.70 -32.43
CA ALA A 41 12.06 -18.92 -31.31
C ALA A 41 11.35 -19.59 -30.12
N GLN A 42 10.14 -19.13 -29.77
CA GLN A 42 9.41 -19.67 -28.62
C GLN A 42 8.96 -21.13 -28.84
N GLN A 43 8.47 -21.46 -30.04
CA GLN A 43 8.07 -22.83 -30.38
C GLN A 43 9.28 -23.76 -30.48
N ALA A 44 10.37 -23.28 -31.09
CA ALA A 44 11.63 -24.02 -31.15
C ALA A 44 12.20 -24.28 -29.75
N HIS A 45 12.13 -23.29 -28.86
CA HIS A 45 12.55 -23.43 -27.47
C HIS A 45 11.69 -24.45 -26.71
N TYR A 46 10.37 -24.42 -26.87
CA TYR A 46 9.48 -25.42 -26.26
C TYR A 46 9.83 -26.84 -26.72
N GLU A 47 10.05 -27.04 -28.01
CA GLU A 47 10.40 -28.35 -28.54
C GLU A 47 11.76 -28.86 -28.04
N LEU A 48 12.76 -27.97 -27.95
CA LEU A 48 14.06 -28.31 -27.35
C LEU A 48 13.93 -28.65 -25.86
N TRP A 49 13.22 -27.84 -25.09
CA TRP A 49 12.98 -28.04 -23.66
C TRP A 49 12.20 -29.32 -23.37
N ARG A 50 11.09 -29.54 -24.10
CA ARG A 50 10.23 -30.73 -23.97
C ARG A 50 11.01 -32.02 -24.22
N ARG A 51 11.89 -32.03 -25.23
CA ARG A 51 12.73 -33.21 -25.55
C ARG A 51 13.76 -33.49 -24.45
N ALA A 52 14.30 -32.44 -23.84
CA ALA A 52 15.25 -32.58 -22.75
C ALA A 52 14.58 -32.97 -21.42
N ARG A 53 13.32 -32.58 -21.21
CA ARG A 53 12.58 -32.77 -19.94
C ARG A 53 11.15 -33.29 -20.17
N PRO A 54 10.96 -34.47 -20.80
CA PRO A 54 9.63 -34.96 -21.17
C PRO A 54 8.70 -35.18 -19.97
N GLN A 55 9.26 -35.46 -18.78
CA GLN A 55 8.50 -35.62 -17.54
C GLN A 55 7.94 -34.32 -16.96
N GLU A 56 8.45 -33.15 -17.39
CA GLU A 56 8.01 -31.83 -16.93
C GLU A 56 7.02 -31.17 -17.88
N ASP A 57 6.76 -31.77 -19.06
CA ASP A 57 5.90 -31.18 -20.09
C ASP A 57 4.42 -31.19 -19.71
N ALA A 58 3.98 -30.06 -19.14
CA ALA A 58 2.57 -29.75 -18.90
C ALA A 58 1.87 -29.12 -20.13
N GLY A 59 2.51 -29.15 -21.30
CA GLY A 59 2.01 -28.59 -22.56
C GLY A 59 2.47 -27.15 -22.83
N TRP A 60 2.31 -26.74 -24.08
CA TRP A 60 2.70 -25.42 -24.59
C TRP A 60 2.25 -24.24 -23.71
N ASN A 61 1.00 -24.23 -23.27
CA ASN A 61 0.45 -23.13 -22.48
C ASN A 61 1.13 -22.97 -21.11
N ALA A 62 1.46 -24.08 -20.46
CA ALA A 62 2.21 -24.06 -19.20
C ALA A 62 3.66 -23.60 -19.43
N PHE A 63 4.27 -24.05 -20.53
CA PHE A 63 5.61 -23.63 -20.93
C PHE A 63 5.70 -22.11 -21.14
N ILE A 64 4.84 -21.52 -21.98
CA ILE A 64 4.91 -20.08 -22.29
C ILE A 64 4.65 -19.19 -21.08
N ALA A 65 3.87 -19.66 -20.10
CA ALA A 65 3.64 -18.95 -18.85
C ALA A 65 4.92 -18.83 -17.99
N GLY A 66 5.79 -19.84 -18.06
CA GLY A 66 7.08 -19.90 -17.36
C GLY A 66 8.32 -19.68 -18.23
N HIS A 67 8.18 -19.33 -19.51
CA HIS A 67 9.31 -19.12 -20.45
C HIS A 67 9.02 -17.94 -21.38
N TYR A 68 8.86 -16.75 -20.78
CA TYR A 68 8.53 -15.51 -21.48
C TYR A 68 9.74 -14.60 -21.71
N ALA A 69 9.59 -13.58 -22.58
CA ALA A 69 10.60 -12.57 -22.89
C ALA A 69 11.97 -13.19 -23.26
N GLN A 70 11.96 -14.09 -24.24
CA GLN A 70 13.16 -14.84 -24.62
C GLN A 70 14.22 -13.94 -25.27
N ARG A 71 15.48 -14.10 -24.84
CA ARG A 71 16.65 -13.51 -25.49
C ARG A 71 17.66 -14.60 -25.83
N ILE A 72 18.13 -14.59 -27.07
CA ILE A 72 19.06 -15.61 -27.57
C ILE A 72 20.48 -15.06 -27.55
N VAL A 73 21.42 -15.84 -27.00
CA VAL A 73 22.84 -15.54 -27.02
C VAL A 73 23.57 -16.70 -27.66
N VAL A 74 24.26 -16.45 -28.77
CA VAL A 74 25.10 -17.45 -29.44
C VAL A 74 26.53 -17.32 -28.90
N CYS A 75 27.04 -18.39 -28.30
CA CYS A 75 28.34 -18.45 -27.64
C CYS A 75 29.32 -19.28 -28.49
N PRO A 76 30.25 -18.64 -29.23
CA PRO A 76 31.26 -19.34 -30.02
C PRO A 76 32.09 -20.32 -29.16
N GLN A 77 32.50 -21.44 -29.76
CA GLN A 77 33.31 -22.47 -29.09
C GLN A 77 34.72 -22.60 -29.70
N GLY A 78 35.20 -21.55 -30.35
CA GLY A 78 36.46 -21.54 -31.10
C GLY A 78 36.28 -21.89 -32.59
N PRO A 79 37.36 -21.87 -33.37
CA PRO A 79 37.29 -21.94 -34.84
C PRO A 79 36.78 -23.28 -35.39
N ASP A 80 36.95 -24.38 -34.64
CA ASP A 80 36.64 -25.74 -35.11
C ASP A 80 35.50 -26.42 -34.32
N ALA A 81 34.86 -25.70 -33.38
CA ALA A 81 33.77 -26.25 -32.58
C ALA A 81 32.47 -25.49 -32.83
N GLU A 82 31.37 -26.23 -32.78
CA GLU A 82 30.03 -25.66 -32.98
C GLU A 82 29.60 -24.82 -31.77
N PRO A 83 28.85 -23.72 -31.99
CA PRO A 83 28.47 -22.82 -30.90
C PRO A 83 27.48 -23.47 -29.91
N ILE A 84 27.46 -22.93 -28.71
CA ILE A 84 26.39 -23.15 -27.73
C ILE A 84 25.41 -22.00 -27.84
N THR A 85 24.12 -22.30 -27.83
CA THR A 85 23.06 -21.29 -27.85
C THR A 85 22.40 -21.23 -26.48
N LEU A 86 22.48 -20.06 -25.83
CA LEU A 86 21.77 -19.78 -24.58
C LEU A 86 20.42 -19.13 -24.91
N VAL A 87 19.36 -19.61 -24.26
CA VAL A 87 18.03 -19.02 -24.25
C VAL A 87 17.79 -18.47 -22.86
N LEU A 88 17.80 -17.14 -22.76
CA LEU A 88 17.46 -16.42 -21.56
C LEU A 88 15.96 -16.20 -21.51
N HIS A 89 15.30 -16.53 -20.41
CA HIS A 89 13.84 -16.37 -20.28
C HIS A 89 13.41 -16.05 -18.85
N GLY A 90 12.28 -15.37 -18.69
CA GLY A 90 11.61 -15.26 -17.40
C GLY A 90 11.04 -16.61 -16.98
N PHE A 91 11.35 -17.05 -15.76
CA PHE A 91 10.97 -18.38 -15.23
C PHE A 91 10.21 -18.35 -13.92
N LEU A 92 10.34 -17.27 -13.14
CA LEU A 92 9.48 -17.04 -11.99
C LEU A 92 8.07 -16.78 -12.50
N SER A 93 7.10 -17.46 -11.89
CA SER A 93 5.72 -17.38 -12.28
C SER A 93 5.29 -15.92 -12.34
N ARG A 94 4.58 -15.55 -13.42
CA ARG A 94 3.82 -14.29 -13.50
C ARG A 94 2.73 -14.17 -12.42
N HIS A 95 2.69 -15.10 -11.45
CA HIS A 95 2.01 -14.92 -10.17
C HIS A 95 2.71 -13.82 -9.38
N LEU A 96 2.63 -12.62 -9.95
CA LEU A 96 2.71 -11.34 -9.30
C LEU A 96 1.89 -11.43 -8.03
N ARG A 97 2.46 -10.89 -6.95
CA ARG A 97 1.83 -10.84 -5.63
C ARG A 97 0.37 -10.46 -5.80
N ARG A 98 -0.50 -11.37 -5.38
CA ARG A 98 -1.94 -11.16 -5.27
C ARG A 98 -2.15 -9.86 -4.50
N GLY A 99 -2.65 -8.81 -5.17
CA GLY A 99 -3.41 -7.79 -4.46
C GLY A 99 -4.61 -8.46 -3.78
N ASP A 100 -5.39 -7.70 -3.00
CA ASP A 100 -6.56 -8.29 -2.34
C ASP A 100 -7.59 -8.83 -3.34
N TYR A 101 -7.48 -8.44 -4.62
CA TYR A 101 -8.27 -8.94 -5.72
C TYR A 101 -7.56 -10.03 -6.54
N GLU A 102 -8.18 -11.19 -6.64
CA GLU A 102 -7.80 -12.24 -7.59
C GLU A 102 -8.22 -11.84 -9.02
N ILE A 103 -7.28 -11.96 -9.98
CA ILE A 103 -7.54 -11.73 -11.40
C ILE A 103 -7.51 -13.08 -12.09
N ALA A 104 -8.68 -13.71 -12.26
CA ALA A 104 -8.81 -14.83 -13.21
C ALA A 104 -8.38 -14.35 -14.59
N ASP A 105 -7.71 -15.18 -15.41
CA ASP A 105 -7.33 -14.86 -16.80
C ASP A 105 -6.78 -13.43 -16.98
N GLN A 106 -5.62 -13.16 -16.39
CA GLN A 106 -4.99 -11.85 -16.38
C GLN A 106 -4.73 -11.30 -17.78
N ASP A 107 -4.39 -12.16 -18.74
CA ASP A 107 -4.07 -11.75 -20.11
C ASP A 107 -5.32 -11.26 -20.87
N ALA A 108 -6.52 -11.76 -20.53
CA ALA A 108 -7.77 -11.21 -21.08
C ALA A 108 -8.07 -9.80 -20.58
N LEU A 109 -7.76 -9.50 -19.30
CA LEU A 109 -8.00 -8.18 -18.71
C LEU A 109 -6.88 -7.18 -19.04
N PHE A 110 -5.65 -7.68 -19.12
CA PHE A 110 -4.45 -6.92 -19.43
C PHE A 110 -3.74 -7.57 -20.61
N PRO A 111 -4.23 -7.34 -21.85
CA PRO A 111 -3.58 -7.89 -23.02
C PRO A 111 -2.10 -7.50 -23.01
N PRO A 112 -1.19 -8.44 -23.33
CA PRO A 112 0.23 -8.16 -23.39
C PRO A 112 0.46 -7.01 -24.37
N GLU A 113 1.21 -6.00 -23.94
CA GLU A 113 1.56 -4.91 -24.82
C GLU A 113 2.42 -5.47 -25.96
N PRO A 114 2.18 -5.07 -27.24
CA PRO A 114 2.92 -5.58 -28.40
C PRO A 114 4.44 -5.43 -28.29
N ASP A 115 4.91 -4.53 -27.42
CA ASP A 115 6.31 -4.14 -27.24
C ASP A 115 6.95 -4.70 -25.94
N MET A 116 6.32 -5.71 -25.31
CA MET A 116 6.87 -6.37 -24.12
C MET A 116 8.10 -7.25 -24.41
N THR A 117 8.55 -7.34 -25.67
CA THR A 117 9.81 -7.98 -26.09
C THR A 117 11.06 -7.26 -25.54
N GLY A 118 10.91 -6.04 -25.02
CA GLY A 118 11.98 -5.28 -24.34
C GLY A 118 11.97 -5.33 -22.81
N ARG A 119 11.07 -6.09 -22.18
CA ARG A 119 11.03 -6.16 -20.69
C ARG A 119 12.30 -6.86 -20.20
N GLN A 120 13.17 -6.11 -19.53
CA GLN A 120 14.31 -6.66 -18.82
C GLN A 120 13.76 -7.66 -17.79
N VAL A 121 14.10 -8.93 -17.98
CA VAL A 121 13.79 -9.96 -16.99
C VAL A 121 14.77 -9.72 -15.86
N ASP A 122 14.29 -9.40 -14.66
CA ASP A 122 15.15 -9.10 -13.52
C ASP A 122 16.10 -10.27 -13.23
N ARG A 123 15.65 -11.52 -13.37
CA ARG A 123 16.52 -12.70 -13.21
C ARG A 123 16.20 -13.75 -14.27
N PRO A 124 16.80 -13.68 -15.47
CA PRO A 124 16.50 -14.65 -16.51
C PRO A 124 17.10 -16.01 -16.15
N ALA A 125 16.30 -17.07 -16.29
CA ALA A 125 16.81 -18.42 -16.37
C ALA A 125 17.55 -18.62 -17.69
N ILE A 126 18.51 -19.53 -17.69
CA ILE A 126 19.39 -19.84 -18.80
C ILE A 126 19.19 -21.31 -19.19
N ASP A 127 18.56 -21.55 -20.33
CA ASP A 127 18.61 -22.85 -20.98
C ASP A 127 19.71 -22.83 -22.04
N ALA A 128 20.61 -23.82 -22.04
CA ALA A 128 21.72 -23.88 -22.97
C ALA A 128 21.61 -25.12 -23.87
N TYR A 129 21.80 -24.93 -25.17
CA TYR A 129 21.70 -26.00 -26.17
C TYR A 129 22.96 -26.06 -27.03
N THR A 130 23.50 -27.25 -27.25
CA THR A 130 24.52 -27.48 -28.30
C THR A 130 23.90 -27.38 -29.69
N ALA A 131 24.73 -27.20 -30.72
CA ALA A 131 24.26 -27.01 -32.10
C ALA A 131 23.51 -28.21 -32.73
N ASP A 132 23.50 -29.38 -32.10
CA ASP A 132 22.66 -30.53 -32.44
C ASP A 132 21.32 -30.57 -31.67
N GLY A 133 21.09 -29.62 -30.75
CA GLY A 133 19.87 -29.45 -29.97
C GLY A 133 19.83 -30.18 -28.63
N ARG A 134 20.96 -30.71 -28.14
CA ARG A 134 21.03 -31.31 -26.81
C ARG A 134 21.15 -30.21 -25.73
N GLN A 135 20.30 -30.29 -24.70
CA GLN A 135 20.41 -29.39 -23.55
C GLN A 135 21.70 -29.70 -22.76
N VAL A 136 22.43 -28.66 -22.39
CA VAL A 136 23.61 -28.70 -21.52
C VAL A 136 23.40 -27.79 -20.31
N ALA A 137 24.14 -28.03 -19.24
CA ALA A 137 24.06 -27.26 -18.00
C ALA A 137 25.44 -26.64 -17.71
N PRO A 138 25.84 -25.59 -18.45
CA PRO A 138 27.18 -25.00 -18.34
C PRO A 138 27.54 -24.64 -16.90
N PHE A 139 26.58 -24.17 -16.12
CA PHE A 139 26.81 -23.59 -14.78
C PHE A 139 26.41 -24.52 -13.62
N GLY A 140 26.39 -25.84 -13.84
CA GLY A 140 26.19 -26.82 -12.75
C GLY A 140 24.88 -26.67 -11.97
N GLY A 141 23.85 -26.06 -12.57
CA GLY A 141 22.55 -25.79 -11.92
C GLY A 141 22.33 -24.33 -11.53
N ASN A 142 23.38 -23.50 -11.49
CA ASN A 142 23.27 -22.04 -11.36
C ASN A 142 22.90 -21.39 -12.71
N ASN A 143 21.77 -21.80 -13.27
CA ASN A 143 21.27 -21.37 -14.58
C ASN A 143 20.31 -20.19 -14.44
N VAL A 144 20.61 -19.25 -13.54
CA VAL A 144 19.85 -18.00 -13.37
C VAL A 144 20.85 -16.88 -13.34
N LEU A 145 20.67 -15.88 -14.19
CA LEU A 145 21.49 -14.67 -14.16
C LEU A 145 20.92 -13.72 -13.10
N ASP A 146 21.76 -13.18 -12.23
CA ASP A 146 21.31 -12.15 -11.29
C ASP A 146 20.94 -10.85 -12.02
N GLU A 147 20.25 -9.92 -11.34
CA GLU A 147 19.76 -8.64 -11.89
C GLU A 147 20.87 -7.80 -12.54
N ARG A 148 22.10 -8.00 -12.06
CA ARG A 148 23.29 -7.27 -12.51
C ARG A 148 24.31 -8.16 -13.20
N GLY A 149 24.00 -9.45 -13.32
CA GLY A 149 24.80 -10.38 -14.09
C GLY A 149 24.71 -10.06 -15.58
N ILE A 150 25.79 -10.33 -16.32
CA ILE A 150 25.83 -10.12 -17.77
C ILE A 150 26.44 -11.33 -18.49
N LEU A 151 26.11 -11.44 -19.78
CA LEU A 151 26.73 -12.34 -20.73
C LEU A 151 27.31 -11.49 -21.88
N ALA A 152 28.64 -11.46 -22.01
CA ALA A 152 29.33 -10.66 -23.01
C ALA A 152 30.72 -11.22 -23.31
N ASP A 153 31.30 -10.82 -24.44
CA ASP A 153 32.72 -10.99 -24.74
C ASP A 153 33.49 -9.92 -23.96
N LEU A 154 34.14 -10.31 -22.86
CA LEU A 154 34.71 -9.34 -21.90
C LEU A 154 36.18 -9.06 -22.14
N ASP A 155 36.92 -10.01 -22.68
CA ASP A 155 38.34 -9.84 -23.01
C ASP A 155 38.58 -9.49 -24.48
N GLY A 156 37.55 -9.60 -25.33
CA GLY A 156 37.59 -9.29 -26.76
C GLY A 156 38.13 -10.43 -27.60
N ASP A 157 38.19 -11.65 -27.09
CA ASP A 157 38.71 -12.82 -27.79
C ASP A 157 37.64 -13.58 -28.62
N GLY A 158 36.40 -13.07 -28.60
CA GLY A 158 35.25 -13.62 -29.32
C GLY A 158 34.53 -14.75 -28.59
N TRP A 159 34.95 -15.07 -27.37
CA TRP A 159 34.21 -15.96 -26.48
C TRP A 159 33.17 -15.16 -25.70
N ILE A 160 32.24 -15.87 -25.06
CA ILE A 160 31.23 -15.23 -24.21
C ILE A 160 31.50 -15.68 -22.78
N GLU A 161 31.65 -14.71 -21.90
CA GLU A 161 31.75 -14.91 -20.46
C GLU A 161 30.43 -14.52 -19.78
N ARG A 162 30.10 -15.28 -18.73
CA ARG A 162 29.12 -14.89 -17.71
C ARG A 162 29.87 -14.19 -16.59
N VAL A 163 29.41 -13.00 -16.21
CA VAL A 163 29.77 -12.37 -14.94
C VAL A 163 28.52 -12.34 -14.10
N ASP A 164 28.60 -12.84 -12.88
CA ASP A 164 27.44 -12.89 -12.00
C ASP A 164 27.85 -12.89 -10.53
N THR A 165 26.91 -12.60 -9.63
CA THR A 165 27.11 -12.81 -8.20
C THR A 165 26.32 -14.01 -7.71
N THR A 166 26.88 -14.73 -6.75
CA THR A 166 26.24 -15.89 -6.13
C THR A 166 26.48 -15.85 -4.64
N ASN A 167 25.40 -15.95 -3.87
CA ASN A 167 25.48 -16.09 -2.41
C ASN A 167 25.61 -17.57 -2.07
N TYR A 168 26.75 -17.93 -1.50
CA TYR A 168 27.04 -19.29 -1.06
C TYR A 168 26.62 -19.46 0.40
N GLY A 169 25.82 -20.49 0.69
CA GLY A 169 25.38 -20.81 2.05
C GLY A 169 26.47 -21.46 2.89
N VAL A 170 27.47 -20.70 3.32
CA VAL A 170 28.59 -21.18 4.14
C VAL A 170 28.17 -21.27 5.61
N ASP A 171 28.40 -22.41 6.25
CA ASP A 171 28.03 -22.62 7.66
C ASP A 171 28.60 -21.53 8.57
N GLY A 172 27.74 -20.90 9.38
CA GLY A 172 28.12 -19.83 10.30
C GLY A 172 28.29 -18.45 9.65
N VAL A 173 28.07 -18.31 8.34
CA VAL A 173 28.17 -17.05 7.61
C VAL A 173 26.80 -16.76 6.99
N ALA A 174 26.14 -15.68 7.44
CA ALA A 174 24.79 -15.34 6.98
C ALA A 174 24.73 -15.09 5.46
N HIS A 175 25.72 -14.37 4.92
CA HIS A 175 25.86 -14.05 3.51
C HIS A 175 27.33 -14.13 3.09
N ALA A 176 27.62 -14.96 2.09
CA ALA A 176 28.94 -15.09 1.47
C ALA A 176 28.79 -14.92 -0.04
N GLU A 177 28.75 -13.66 -0.48
CA GLU A 177 28.55 -13.34 -1.89
C GLU A 177 29.88 -13.30 -2.62
N ALA A 178 29.99 -14.07 -3.70
CA ALA A 178 31.12 -14.03 -4.59
C ALA A 178 30.69 -13.64 -6.00
N VAL A 179 31.48 -12.78 -6.63
CA VAL A 179 31.44 -12.56 -8.07
C VAL A 179 32.25 -13.64 -8.75
N THR A 180 31.69 -14.25 -9.80
CA THR A 180 32.37 -15.22 -10.65
C THR A 180 32.40 -14.73 -12.09
N ILE A 181 33.46 -15.09 -12.80
CA ILE A 181 33.60 -14.90 -14.24
C ILE A 181 33.86 -16.27 -14.84
N GLU A 182 32.95 -16.73 -15.70
CA GLU A 182 32.96 -18.07 -16.26
C GLU A 182 32.77 -17.99 -17.77
N ARG A 183 33.65 -18.61 -18.54
CA ARG A 183 33.48 -18.71 -19.99
C ARG A 183 32.46 -19.78 -20.33
N VAL A 184 31.53 -19.43 -21.21
CA VAL A 184 30.44 -20.32 -21.63
C VAL A 184 31.00 -21.45 -22.50
N ARG A 185 30.82 -22.68 -22.01
CA ARG A 185 31.27 -23.95 -22.60
C ARG A 185 30.21 -25.01 -22.32
N SER A 186 30.39 -26.25 -22.79
CA SER A 186 29.48 -27.34 -22.39
C SER A 186 29.56 -27.62 -20.88
N GLU A 187 30.74 -27.42 -20.31
CA GLU A 187 31.04 -27.33 -18.88
C GLU A 187 31.78 -26.01 -18.69
N ALA A 188 31.19 -25.04 -17.99
CA ALA A 188 31.74 -23.69 -17.91
C ALA A 188 33.20 -23.69 -17.45
N GLU A 189 34.00 -22.84 -18.08
CA GLU A 189 35.43 -22.69 -17.77
C GLU A 189 35.58 -21.51 -16.79
N PRO A 190 35.81 -21.75 -15.49
CA PRO A 190 35.94 -20.67 -14.53
C PRO A 190 37.24 -19.89 -14.79
N LEU A 191 37.13 -18.57 -14.89
CA LEU A 191 38.25 -17.66 -15.17
C LEU A 191 38.66 -16.85 -13.95
N PHE A 192 37.68 -16.51 -13.09
CA PHE A 192 37.90 -15.66 -11.92
C PHE A 192 36.80 -15.84 -10.88
N ALA A 193 37.16 -15.65 -9.62
CA ALA A 193 36.22 -15.56 -8.51
C ALA A 193 36.77 -14.65 -7.41
N ALA A 194 35.91 -13.82 -6.84
CA ALA A 194 36.23 -13.02 -5.66
C ALA A 194 35.02 -12.90 -4.74
N VAL A 195 35.26 -13.02 -3.43
CA VAL A 195 34.27 -12.67 -2.42
C VAL A 195 34.16 -11.16 -2.36
N ILE A 196 32.94 -10.63 -2.49
CA ILE A 196 32.64 -9.20 -2.43
C ILE A 196 31.79 -8.85 -1.21
N ASN A 197 31.19 -9.84 -0.55
CA ASN A 197 30.41 -9.65 0.67
C ASN A 197 30.60 -10.82 1.64
N TRP A 198 30.83 -10.51 2.92
CA TRP A 198 31.04 -11.48 3.99
C TRP A 198 30.38 -10.99 5.28
N GLN A 199 29.26 -11.63 5.66
CA GLN A 199 28.43 -11.29 6.84
C GLN A 199 27.74 -9.91 6.84
N ALA A 200 27.86 -9.10 5.78
CA ALA A 200 27.18 -7.80 5.66
C ALA A 200 26.08 -7.86 4.57
N ASP A 201 25.24 -6.84 4.53
CA ASP A 201 24.25 -6.63 3.47
C ASP A 201 24.72 -5.51 2.51
N ASP A 202 24.29 -5.59 1.25
CA ASP A 202 24.22 -4.51 0.24
C ASP A 202 25.39 -4.30 -0.74
N TRP A 203 26.41 -5.16 -0.79
CA TRP A 203 27.37 -5.13 -1.90
C TRP A 203 26.82 -5.78 -3.16
N SER A 204 27.21 -5.25 -4.33
CA SER A 204 26.80 -5.80 -5.62
C SER A 204 27.77 -5.34 -6.71
N ILE A 205 27.52 -5.74 -7.96
CA ILE A 205 28.40 -5.44 -9.10
C ILE A 205 27.74 -4.58 -10.17
N ARG A 206 28.57 -3.83 -10.89
CA ARG A 206 28.22 -3.14 -12.14
C ARG A 206 29.31 -3.44 -13.15
N VAL A 207 28.93 -3.99 -14.30
CA VAL A 207 29.88 -4.36 -15.34
C VAL A 207 29.89 -3.33 -16.46
N GLU A 208 31.07 -2.81 -16.78
CA GLU A 208 31.33 -2.00 -17.96
C GLU A 208 31.94 -2.93 -19.03
N PRO A 209 31.19 -3.32 -20.07
CA PRO A 209 31.71 -4.19 -21.13
C PRO A 209 32.81 -3.49 -21.91
N PRO A 210 33.68 -4.23 -22.62
CA PRO A 210 34.78 -3.63 -23.35
C PRO A 210 34.24 -2.74 -24.46
N VAL A 211 34.86 -1.58 -24.63
CA VAL A 211 34.64 -0.69 -25.77
C VAL A 211 35.95 -0.56 -26.55
N ALA A 212 35.91 -0.15 -27.82
CA ALA A 212 37.10 -0.07 -28.65
C ALA A 212 38.24 0.70 -27.95
N GLY A 213 39.34 0.01 -27.64
CA GLY A 213 40.51 0.56 -26.94
C GLY A 213 40.45 0.58 -25.41
N LYS A 214 39.39 0.04 -24.77
CA LYS A 214 39.28 -0.09 -23.31
C LYS A 214 38.90 -1.52 -22.92
N ASP A 215 39.55 -2.04 -21.89
CA ASP A 215 39.24 -3.35 -21.32
C ASP A 215 37.94 -3.28 -20.51
N ALA A 216 37.27 -4.43 -20.37
CA ALA A 216 36.12 -4.54 -19.47
C ALA A 216 36.53 -4.24 -18.02
N VAL A 217 35.60 -3.61 -17.28
CA VAL A 217 35.79 -3.29 -15.86
C VAL A 217 34.57 -3.74 -15.09
N ILE A 218 34.77 -4.50 -14.02
CA ILE A 218 33.71 -4.85 -13.08
C ILE A 218 33.92 -4.03 -11.82
N HIS A 219 32.94 -3.20 -11.49
CA HIS A 219 32.90 -2.41 -10.28
C HIS A 219 32.13 -3.21 -9.22
N ALA A 220 32.69 -3.32 -8.01
CA ALA A 220 32.01 -3.90 -6.86
C ALA A 220 31.97 -2.88 -5.72
N GLY A 221 30.86 -2.87 -4.97
CA GLY A 221 30.69 -1.98 -3.83
C GLY A 221 29.25 -1.94 -3.31
N PRO A 222 29.00 -1.18 -2.24
CA PRO A 222 27.68 -1.06 -1.65
C PRO A 222 26.70 -0.36 -2.60
N THR A 223 25.43 -0.67 -2.45
CA THR A 223 24.36 -0.06 -3.22
C THR A 223 23.78 1.15 -2.50
N ASP A 224 23.58 2.26 -3.23
CA ASP A 224 22.88 3.41 -2.67
C ASP A 224 21.36 3.18 -2.63
N ALA A 225 20.60 4.14 -2.07
CA ALA A 225 19.15 4.05 -2.00
C ALA A 225 18.45 3.98 -3.38
N ALA A 226 19.15 4.29 -4.47
CA ALA A 226 18.69 4.14 -5.84
C ALA A 226 19.17 2.83 -6.49
N GLY A 227 19.79 1.92 -5.72
CA GLY A 227 20.33 0.66 -6.18
C GLY A 227 21.65 0.78 -6.95
N ARG A 228 22.27 1.95 -7.04
CA ARG A 228 23.51 2.14 -7.81
C ARG A 228 24.71 1.63 -7.03
N VAL A 229 25.60 0.90 -7.71
CA VAL A 229 26.85 0.40 -7.12
C VAL A 229 27.82 1.57 -6.94
N GLN A 230 28.15 1.87 -5.68
CA GLN A 230 29.24 2.77 -5.35
C GLN A 230 30.56 2.01 -5.48
N SER A 231 31.27 2.17 -6.60
CA SER A 231 32.52 1.44 -6.88
C SER A 231 33.55 1.62 -5.75
N ARG A 232 33.83 0.56 -4.98
CA ARG A 232 34.88 0.48 -3.96
C ARG A 232 36.02 -0.45 -4.35
N ALA A 233 35.74 -1.40 -5.24
CA ALA A 233 36.71 -2.29 -5.82
C ALA A 233 36.49 -2.39 -7.34
N THR A 234 37.60 -2.55 -8.07
CA THR A 234 37.56 -2.81 -9.51
C THR A 234 38.28 -4.11 -9.86
N MET A 235 37.66 -4.92 -10.71
CA MET A 235 38.27 -6.08 -11.35
C MET A 235 38.44 -5.78 -12.83
N ARG A 236 39.65 -6.00 -13.35
CA ARG A 236 40.00 -5.70 -14.74
C ARG A 236 40.69 -6.89 -15.37
N PHE A 237 40.45 -7.07 -16.66
CA PHE A 237 41.17 -8.05 -17.45
C PHE A 237 42.56 -7.51 -17.83
N ASP A 238 43.62 -8.20 -17.41
CA ASP A 238 44.98 -7.89 -17.83
C ASP A 238 45.31 -8.66 -19.11
N ARG A 239 45.23 -7.98 -20.26
CA ARG A 239 45.56 -8.55 -21.58
C ARG A 239 46.98 -9.11 -21.68
N THR A 240 47.91 -8.59 -20.89
CA THR A 240 49.31 -9.07 -20.94
C THR A 240 49.43 -10.45 -20.35
N SER A 241 48.70 -10.73 -19.26
CA SER A 241 48.71 -12.02 -18.60
C SER A 241 47.54 -12.93 -18.96
N GLY A 242 46.53 -12.41 -19.66
CA GLY A 242 45.31 -13.14 -20.00
C GLY A 242 44.49 -13.51 -18.77
N THR A 243 44.57 -12.73 -17.68
CA THR A 243 43.91 -13.05 -16.41
C THR A 243 43.20 -11.83 -15.82
N TRP A 244 42.10 -12.08 -15.12
CA TRP A 244 41.40 -11.08 -14.34
C TRP A 244 42.12 -10.81 -13.02
N ARG A 245 42.19 -9.54 -12.63
CA ARG A 245 42.84 -9.11 -11.39
C ARG A 245 42.05 -8.00 -10.73
N ILE A 246 42.11 -7.95 -9.40
CA ILE A 246 41.62 -6.82 -8.62
C ILE A 246 42.67 -5.70 -8.72
N THR A 247 42.30 -4.54 -9.26
CA THR A 247 43.25 -3.45 -9.56
C THR A 247 43.25 -2.32 -8.55
N GLU A 248 42.11 -2.01 -7.93
CA GLU A 248 42.00 -0.96 -6.91
C GLU A 248 41.22 -1.52 -5.73
N PRO A 249 41.88 -1.93 -4.64
CA PRO A 249 41.18 -2.30 -3.44
C PRO A 249 41.04 -1.10 -2.50
N VAL A 250 39.87 -0.93 -1.88
CA VAL A 250 39.87 -0.77 -0.42
C VAL A 250 40.28 -2.15 0.11
N PRO A 251 41.45 -2.33 0.77
CA PRO A 251 42.05 -3.64 1.06
C PRO A 251 41.24 -4.65 1.88
N ALA A 252 39.97 -4.37 2.17
CA ALA A 252 39.31 -4.94 3.30
C ALA A 252 37.94 -5.56 3.02
N HIS A 253 37.34 -5.39 1.83
CA HIS A 253 35.99 -5.92 1.51
C HIS A 253 35.91 -6.80 0.27
N ILE A 254 37.04 -7.04 -0.41
CA ILE A 254 37.10 -7.96 -1.55
C ILE A 254 38.30 -8.88 -1.40
N ARG A 255 38.11 -10.19 -1.63
CA ARG A 255 39.19 -11.17 -1.62
C ARG A 255 39.05 -12.12 -2.79
N GLN A 256 40.05 -12.13 -3.66
CA GLN A 256 40.15 -13.13 -4.72
C GLN A 256 40.30 -14.52 -4.09
N VAL A 257 39.55 -15.49 -4.61
CA VAL A 257 39.56 -16.89 -4.17
C VAL A 257 39.92 -17.81 -5.34
N ASP A 258 40.14 -19.10 -5.06
CA ASP A 258 40.35 -20.06 -6.13
C ASP A 258 39.03 -20.23 -6.92
N HIS A 259 39.05 -19.83 -8.19
CA HIS A 259 37.89 -19.91 -9.08
C HIS A 259 37.53 -21.35 -9.46
N ARG A 260 38.44 -22.31 -9.28
CA ARG A 260 38.19 -23.74 -9.55
C ARG A 260 37.48 -24.42 -8.39
N ASP A 261 37.59 -23.87 -7.19
CA ASP A 261 36.97 -24.38 -5.98
C ASP A 261 36.58 -23.25 -5.03
N VAL A 262 35.58 -22.48 -5.47
CA VAL A 262 35.05 -21.34 -4.72
C VAL A 262 34.56 -21.83 -3.35
N TRP A 263 33.78 -22.91 -3.31
CA TRP A 263 33.18 -23.43 -2.07
C TRP A 263 34.23 -23.77 -1.00
N SER A 264 35.28 -24.53 -1.35
CA SER A 264 36.34 -24.84 -0.38
C SER A 264 37.08 -23.59 0.06
N SER A 265 37.30 -22.64 -0.87
CA SER A 265 37.91 -21.35 -0.53
C SER A 265 37.08 -20.60 0.50
N LEU A 266 35.76 -20.48 0.31
CA LEU A 266 34.88 -19.82 1.28
C LEU A 266 34.85 -20.56 2.63
N THR A 267 34.80 -21.89 2.61
CA THR A 267 34.84 -22.71 3.84
C THR A 267 36.16 -22.53 4.60
N ASN A 268 37.28 -22.35 3.88
CA ASN A 268 38.56 -22.00 4.50
C ASN A 268 38.50 -20.59 5.11
N LEU A 269 37.95 -19.60 4.41
CA LEU A 269 37.80 -18.23 4.91
C LEU A 269 36.92 -18.16 6.18
N ALA A 270 35.87 -18.98 6.26
CA ALA A 270 35.05 -19.11 7.46
C ALA A 270 35.83 -19.72 8.63
N ARG A 271 36.65 -20.74 8.37
CA ARG A 271 37.55 -21.32 9.39
C ARG A 271 38.65 -20.37 9.82
N GLU A 272 39.08 -19.48 8.95
CA GLU A 272 40.02 -18.38 9.25
C GLU A 272 39.35 -17.23 10.01
N GLU A 273 38.03 -17.31 10.28
CA GLU A 273 37.24 -16.25 10.90
C GLU A 273 37.41 -14.92 10.16
N LEU A 274 37.39 -14.97 8.81
CA LEU A 274 37.47 -13.76 7.99
C LEU A 274 36.42 -12.75 8.46
N ALA A 275 36.87 -11.52 8.71
CA ALA A 275 36.01 -10.38 8.93
C ALA A 275 36.46 -9.26 8.00
N PHE A 276 35.53 -8.73 7.22
CA PHE A 276 35.73 -7.44 6.58
C PHE A 276 35.53 -6.35 7.65
N PRO A 277 36.28 -5.23 7.62
CA PRO A 277 36.02 -4.12 8.53
C PRO A 277 34.64 -3.53 8.22
N ALA A 278 34.16 -2.63 9.06
CA ALA A 278 32.97 -1.87 8.72
C ALA A 278 33.26 -0.96 7.53
N ASP A 279 32.30 -0.81 6.62
CA ASP A 279 32.38 0.20 5.57
C ASP A 279 32.64 1.57 6.22
N PRO A 280 33.63 2.35 5.77
CA PRO A 280 33.76 3.72 6.23
C PRO A 280 32.42 4.43 5.94
N PRO A 281 31.90 5.26 6.85
CA PRO A 281 30.67 6.00 6.61
C PRO A 281 30.81 6.69 5.26
N ALA A 282 29.77 6.59 4.42
CA ALA A 282 29.82 7.09 3.05
C ALA A 282 30.12 8.61 3.05
N ASP A 283 31.41 8.95 3.03
CA ASP A 283 31.85 10.31 2.75
C ASP A 283 31.32 10.61 1.37
N ARG A 284 30.46 11.63 1.27
CA ARG A 284 29.93 12.15 0.00
C ARG A 284 31.08 12.21 -0.98
N ALA A 285 31.08 11.33 -1.98
CA ALA A 285 32.08 11.36 -3.03
C ALA A 285 32.11 12.79 -3.61
N PRO A 286 33.31 13.36 -3.84
CA PRO A 286 33.41 14.65 -4.51
C PRO A 286 32.84 14.46 -5.91
N ASP A 287 31.70 15.10 -6.13
CA ASP A 287 30.96 15.24 -7.38
C ASP A 287 31.92 15.23 -8.59
N ASP A 288 32.12 14.04 -9.16
CA ASP A 288 32.88 13.82 -10.36
C ASP A 288 32.06 14.43 -11.48
N GLY A 289 32.37 15.69 -11.80
CA GLY A 289 31.63 16.62 -12.67
C GLY A 289 31.36 16.19 -14.11
N GLN A 290 31.15 14.91 -14.38
CA GLN A 290 30.29 14.47 -15.46
C GLN A 290 28.86 14.90 -15.11
N THR A 291 28.46 16.02 -15.70
CA THR A 291 27.07 16.37 -15.96
C THR A 291 26.49 15.31 -16.88
N VAL A 292 26.17 14.13 -16.31
CA VAL A 292 25.22 13.22 -16.91
C VAL A 292 23.87 13.81 -16.62
N ILE A 293 23.11 14.05 -17.69
CA ILE A 293 21.72 14.42 -17.64
C ILE A 293 21.02 13.31 -16.86
N ASP A 294 20.74 13.60 -15.59
CA ASP A 294 19.91 12.77 -14.73
C ASP A 294 18.61 12.47 -15.46
N GLY A 295 18.30 11.17 -15.60
CA GLY A 295 16.91 10.75 -15.76
C GLY A 295 16.08 11.38 -14.64
N PRO A 296 14.83 11.76 -14.92
CA PRO A 296 14.10 12.73 -14.10
C PRO A 296 14.10 12.29 -12.64
N HIS A 297 14.81 13.06 -11.81
CA HIS A 297 14.68 13.01 -10.37
C HIS A 297 13.19 13.03 -10.02
N LEU A 298 12.73 11.95 -9.39
CA LEU A 298 11.37 11.71 -8.91
C LEU A 298 11.05 12.55 -7.67
N ASP A 299 11.59 13.76 -7.58
CA ASP A 299 11.13 14.78 -6.66
C ASP A 299 10.24 15.73 -7.48
N GLY A 300 8.92 15.54 -7.38
CA GLY A 300 7.93 16.55 -7.77
C GLY A 300 8.04 17.86 -6.97
N ARG A 301 9.16 18.10 -6.30
CA ARG A 301 9.51 19.38 -5.70
C ARG A 301 9.90 20.31 -6.84
N VAL A 302 8.96 21.17 -7.21
CA VAL A 302 9.34 22.46 -7.78
C VAL A 302 10.16 23.16 -6.71
N THR A 303 11.48 23.08 -6.82
CA THR A 303 12.37 24.03 -6.15
C THR A 303 12.12 25.38 -6.81
N VAL A 304 11.12 26.11 -6.31
CA VAL A 304 11.05 27.54 -6.54
C VAL A 304 12.32 28.07 -5.88
N PRO A 305 13.31 28.60 -6.64
CA PRO A 305 14.49 29.17 -6.03
C PRO A 305 13.99 30.28 -5.09
N PRO A 306 14.36 30.27 -3.80
CA PRO A 306 13.93 31.31 -2.89
C PRO A 306 14.37 32.64 -3.49
N ALA A 307 13.40 33.49 -3.83
CA ALA A 307 13.70 34.87 -4.15
C ALA A 307 14.51 35.46 -2.99
N ALA A 308 15.52 36.26 -3.33
CA ALA A 308 16.54 36.82 -2.44
C ALA A 308 15.99 37.42 -1.11
N PRO A 309 16.87 37.66 -0.12
CA PRO A 309 16.75 37.22 1.26
C PRO A 309 15.45 37.64 1.97
N TRP A 310 14.88 36.70 2.73
CA TRP A 310 13.73 36.90 3.60
C TRP A 310 13.93 38.11 4.53
N ARG A 311 13.11 39.14 4.36
CA ARG A 311 12.93 40.19 5.37
C ARG A 311 11.89 39.72 6.38
N TYR A 312 12.34 39.28 7.55
CA TYR A 312 11.45 39.07 8.69
C TYR A 312 10.87 40.42 9.11
N GLN A 313 9.56 40.61 8.92
CA GLN A 313 8.83 41.73 9.48
C GLN A 313 8.15 41.24 10.76
N ALA A 314 8.57 41.77 11.91
CA ALA A 314 7.93 41.42 13.18
C ALA A 314 6.45 41.79 13.10
N VAL A 315 5.57 40.83 13.41
CA VAL A 315 4.09 41.00 13.40
C VAL A 315 3.61 41.99 14.49
N GLY A 316 4.53 42.50 15.30
CA GLY A 316 4.25 43.39 16.42
C GLY A 316 3.56 42.67 17.57
N THR A 317 3.04 43.42 18.54
CA THR A 317 2.29 42.91 19.70
C THR A 317 0.77 43.01 19.52
N ASP A 318 0.28 43.41 18.33
CA ASP A 318 -1.16 43.49 18.05
C ASP A 318 -1.79 42.09 18.03
N PRO A 319 -2.70 41.76 18.96
CA PRO A 319 -3.35 40.45 19.02
C PRO A 319 -4.13 40.11 17.75
N HIS A 320 -4.65 41.10 17.02
CA HIS A 320 -5.39 40.86 15.77
C HIS A 320 -4.47 40.62 14.57
N ALA A 321 -3.27 41.21 14.55
CA ALA A 321 -2.24 40.90 13.57
C ALA A 321 -1.64 39.51 13.82
N VAL A 322 -1.37 39.17 15.08
CA VAL A 322 -0.91 37.83 15.49
C VAL A 322 -1.99 36.78 15.20
N ALA A 323 -3.26 37.03 15.52
CA ALA A 323 -4.36 36.13 15.20
C ALA A 323 -4.52 35.93 13.68
N ARG A 324 -4.44 37.00 12.87
CA ARG A 324 -4.46 36.86 11.40
C ARG A 324 -3.23 36.13 10.85
N PHE A 325 -2.06 36.29 11.46
CA PHE A 325 -0.86 35.54 11.09
C PHE A 325 -0.96 34.07 11.52
N MET A 326 -1.57 33.76 12.65
CA MET A 326 -1.82 32.37 13.09
C MET A 326 -2.95 31.71 12.28
N ASP A 327 -3.90 32.51 11.77
CA ASP A 327 -5.05 32.08 10.97
C ASP A 327 -4.73 31.96 9.47
N LYS A 328 -3.81 32.78 8.95
CA LYS A 328 -3.46 32.85 7.52
C LYS A 328 -1.98 32.62 7.19
N GLY A 329 -1.12 32.49 8.20
CA GLY A 329 0.31 32.26 8.01
C GLY A 329 0.53 30.84 7.55
N ARG A 330 0.90 30.69 6.28
CA ARG A 330 1.31 29.41 5.72
C ARG A 330 2.69 29.07 6.25
N SER A 331 2.81 27.93 6.93
CA SER A 331 4.11 27.37 7.30
C SER A 331 4.88 26.96 6.05
N LEU A 332 6.21 26.79 6.17
CA LEU A 332 7.01 26.21 5.07
C LEU A 332 6.45 24.85 4.63
N ARG A 333 5.88 24.09 5.59
CA ARG A 333 5.21 22.81 5.36
C ARG A 333 3.91 22.96 4.57
N ASP A 334 3.17 24.07 4.73
CA ASP A 334 1.95 24.35 3.96
C ASP A 334 2.29 24.77 2.52
N LEU A 335 3.38 25.54 2.33
CA LEU A 335 3.90 25.88 0.99
C LEU A 335 4.48 24.66 0.28
N GLU A 336 5.19 23.79 1.00
CA GLU A 336 5.61 22.48 0.50
C GLU A 336 4.43 21.56 0.21
N ALA A 337 3.31 21.68 0.95
CA ALA A 337 2.09 20.93 0.71
C ALA A 337 1.31 21.42 -0.52
N GLU A 338 1.38 22.70 -0.85
CA GLU A 338 0.85 23.25 -2.11
C GLU A 338 1.62 22.77 -3.35
N ALA A 339 2.87 22.33 -3.18
CA ALA A 339 3.65 21.68 -4.23
C ALA A 339 3.42 20.15 -4.33
N ARG A 340 2.59 19.56 -3.46
CA ARG A 340 2.32 18.10 -3.43
C ARG A 340 1.31 17.68 -4.49
N LEU A 341 1.31 16.39 -4.78
CA LEU A 341 0.21 15.76 -5.52
C LEU A 341 -1.05 15.90 -4.66
N VAL A 342 -2.06 16.62 -5.16
CA VAL A 342 -3.32 16.86 -4.44
C VAL A 342 -4.38 15.87 -4.92
N ASP A 343 -5.14 15.32 -3.98
CA ASP A 343 -6.29 14.50 -4.31
C ASP A 343 -7.29 15.30 -5.14
N THR A 344 -7.69 14.73 -6.26
CA THR A 344 -8.52 15.43 -7.24
C THR A 344 -9.70 14.55 -7.60
N VAL A 345 -10.90 15.14 -7.61
CA VAL A 345 -12.08 14.57 -8.26
C VAL A 345 -12.27 15.32 -9.59
N PRO A 346 -11.82 14.77 -10.73
CA PRO A 346 -11.93 15.46 -12.01
C PRO A 346 -13.39 15.83 -12.33
N GLU A 347 -13.63 17.00 -12.92
CA GLU A 347 -15.00 17.41 -13.30
C GLU A 347 -15.66 16.41 -14.26
N ALA A 348 -14.87 15.73 -15.09
CA ALA A 348 -15.35 14.69 -15.99
C ALA A 348 -15.99 13.49 -15.27
N VAL A 349 -15.65 13.23 -13.99
CA VAL A 349 -16.25 12.13 -13.20
C VAL A 349 -17.78 12.26 -13.12
N TRP A 350 -18.32 13.47 -13.25
CA TRP A 350 -19.76 13.72 -13.13
C TRP A 350 -20.52 13.61 -14.44
N THR A 351 -19.81 13.59 -15.57
CA THR A 351 -20.40 13.54 -16.92
C THR A 351 -20.08 12.24 -17.65
N LEU A 352 -19.00 11.55 -17.27
CA LEU A 352 -18.64 10.24 -17.79
C LEU A 352 -19.61 9.15 -17.32
N PRO A 353 -19.80 8.08 -18.12
CA PRO A 353 -20.43 6.85 -17.62
C PRO A 353 -19.77 6.39 -16.32
N PRO A 354 -20.50 5.85 -15.33
CA PRO A 354 -19.95 5.51 -14.01
C PRO A 354 -18.71 4.60 -14.05
N ARG A 355 -18.65 3.69 -15.04
CA ARG A 355 -17.50 2.81 -15.29
C ARG A 355 -16.25 3.63 -15.61
N ASP A 356 -16.33 4.48 -16.61
CA ASP A 356 -15.21 5.29 -17.06
C ASP A 356 -14.86 6.38 -16.04
N ALA A 357 -15.85 6.89 -15.31
CA ALA A 357 -15.68 7.82 -14.21
C ALA A 357 -14.87 7.20 -13.05
N ALA A 358 -15.11 5.94 -12.70
CA ALA A 358 -14.33 5.21 -11.68
C ALA A 358 -12.86 5.06 -12.09
N LEU A 359 -12.60 4.66 -13.33
CA LEU A 359 -11.23 4.56 -13.84
C LEU A 359 -10.56 5.93 -13.93
N ALA A 360 -11.26 6.97 -14.39
CA ALA A 360 -10.74 8.33 -14.46
C ALA A 360 -10.41 8.90 -13.06
N LEU A 361 -11.24 8.61 -12.07
CA LEU A 361 -11.00 8.98 -10.68
C LEU A 361 -9.75 8.28 -10.13
N ALA A 362 -9.62 6.97 -10.35
CA ALA A 362 -8.43 6.22 -9.95
C ALA A 362 -7.19 6.78 -10.63
N GLU A 363 -7.21 6.93 -11.96
CA GLU A 363 -6.09 7.46 -12.76
C GLU A 363 -5.64 8.87 -12.34
N ALA A 364 -6.58 9.76 -12.02
CA ALA A 364 -6.26 11.12 -11.59
C ALA A 364 -5.46 11.16 -10.27
N ASN A 365 -5.63 10.17 -9.41
CA ASN A 365 -5.02 10.09 -8.08
C ASN A 365 -3.83 9.13 -8.01
N ARG A 366 -3.28 8.70 -9.16
CA ARG A 366 -2.03 7.92 -9.22
C ARG A 366 -0.81 8.83 -9.27
N SER A 367 0.25 8.45 -8.56
CA SER A 367 1.58 9.03 -8.78
C SER A 367 2.16 8.64 -10.15
N PRO A 368 3.09 9.44 -10.72
CA PRO A 368 3.86 9.05 -11.89
C PRO A 368 4.57 7.70 -11.73
N ALA A 369 5.16 7.44 -10.56
CA ALA A 369 5.81 6.16 -10.25
C ALA A 369 4.81 4.99 -10.29
N HIS A 370 3.62 5.17 -9.70
CA HIS A 370 2.57 4.16 -9.77
C HIS A 370 2.07 3.96 -11.21
N ARG A 371 1.99 5.00 -12.06
CA ARG A 371 1.66 4.89 -13.49
C ARG A 371 2.70 4.12 -14.31
N LEU A 372 3.98 4.35 -14.02
CA LEU A 372 5.06 3.61 -14.66
C LEU A 372 5.04 2.13 -14.28
N ARG A 373 4.77 1.84 -13.00
CA ARG A 373 4.82 0.48 -12.46
C ARG A 373 3.56 -0.33 -12.69
N PHE A 374 2.37 0.25 -12.61
CA PHE A 374 1.12 -0.51 -12.69
C PHE A 374 0.30 -0.15 -13.93
N ARG A 375 -0.52 -1.07 -14.42
CA ARG A 375 -1.65 -0.77 -15.32
C ARG A 375 -2.94 -0.98 -14.54
N LEU A 376 -3.94 -0.13 -14.77
CA LEU A 376 -5.28 -0.32 -14.21
C LEU A 376 -6.25 -0.75 -15.30
N ALA A 377 -7.19 -1.62 -14.95
CA ALA A 377 -8.30 -2.01 -15.80
C ALA A 377 -9.53 -2.31 -14.95
N ILE A 378 -10.72 -2.21 -15.54
CA ILE A 378 -11.98 -2.58 -14.90
C ILE A 378 -12.30 -4.02 -15.29
N ASP A 379 -12.53 -4.88 -14.29
CA ASP A 379 -12.99 -6.24 -14.50
C ASP A 379 -14.53 -6.28 -14.64
N ASP A 380 -14.97 -6.28 -15.89
CA ASP A 380 -16.38 -6.36 -16.29
C ASP A 380 -16.73 -7.67 -17.01
N ARG A 381 -15.87 -8.67 -16.92
CA ARG A 381 -15.99 -9.92 -17.69
C ARG A 381 -17.18 -10.78 -17.29
N ASP A 382 -17.73 -10.58 -16.10
CA ASP A 382 -18.98 -11.24 -15.68
C ASP A 382 -20.24 -10.56 -16.28
N GLY A 383 -20.08 -9.47 -17.03
CA GLY A 383 -21.16 -8.72 -17.65
C GLY A 383 -22.13 -8.07 -16.67
N ARG A 384 -21.79 -8.01 -15.37
CA ARG A 384 -22.66 -7.42 -14.36
C ARG A 384 -22.53 -5.90 -14.39
N GLY A 385 -23.61 -5.23 -14.02
CA GLY A 385 -23.64 -3.79 -13.78
C GLY A 385 -24.10 -3.48 -12.35
N PRO A 386 -24.04 -2.20 -11.93
CA PRO A 386 -24.57 -1.80 -10.64
C PRO A 386 -26.08 -2.10 -10.55
N PRO A 387 -26.58 -2.63 -9.41
CA PRO A 387 -28.00 -2.81 -9.16
C PRO A 387 -28.81 -1.51 -9.34
N PRO A 388 -30.13 -1.58 -9.65
CA PRO A 388 -30.97 -0.41 -9.84
C PRO A 388 -31.17 0.41 -8.55
N VAL A 389 -31.01 -0.24 -7.40
CA VAL A 389 -30.97 0.38 -6.08
C VAL A 389 -29.69 -0.06 -5.39
N LEU A 390 -28.86 0.91 -5.02
CA LEU A 390 -27.69 0.69 -4.19
C LEU A 390 -27.78 1.57 -2.93
N VAL A 391 -27.51 0.96 -1.79
CA VAL A 391 -27.29 1.62 -0.51
C VAL A 391 -25.80 1.55 -0.19
N ILE A 392 -25.20 2.70 0.06
CA ILE A 392 -23.78 2.85 0.38
C ILE A 392 -23.69 3.26 1.83
N ASP A 393 -22.94 2.51 2.62
CA ASP A 393 -22.56 2.87 3.99
C ASP A 393 -21.04 3.05 4.05
N LEU A 394 -20.57 4.28 4.27
CA LEU A 394 -19.16 4.60 4.48
C LEU A 394 -18.97 5.08 5.93
N ALA A 395 -18.34 4.26 6.77
CA ALA A 395 -17.86 4.67 8.08
C ALA A 395 -16.38 5.05 8.01
N VAL A 396 -16.01 6.17 8.63
CA VAL A 396 -14.64 6.69 8.70
C VAL A 396 -14.36 7.10 10.13
N ASP A 397 -13.34 6.49 10.72
CA ASP A 397 -12.82 6.77 12.05
C ASP A 397 -11.41 7.36 11.92
N SER A 398 -11.12 8.50 12.53
CA SER A 398 -9.75 9.01 12.58
C SER A 398 -8.90 8.30 13.64
N SER A 399 -7.58 8.49 13.56
CA SER A 399 -6.69 8.12 14.67
C SER A 399 -7.07 8.87 15.93
N ARG A 400 -7.37 8.13 17.01
CA ARG A 400 -7.66 8.69 18.34
C ARG A 400 -6.49 9.44 18.95
N CYS A 401 -5.29 9.37 18.36
CA CYS A 401 -4.11 10.08 18.86
C CYS A 401 -4.36 11.57 18.98
N TYR A 402 -4.90 12.20 17.94
CA TYR A 402 -5.04 13.66 17.89
C TYR A 402 -6.49 14.08 18.06
N HIS A 403 -7.41 13.54 17.27
CA HIS A 403 -8.86 13.79 17.34
C HIS A 403 -9.59 12.45 17.14
N ASP A 404 -10.56 12.10 18.00
CA ASP A 404 -11.42 10.92 17.80
C ASP A 404 -12.68 11.38 17.07
N THR A 405 -12.61 11.37 15.74
CA THR A 405 -13.74 11.61 14.85
C THR A 405 -14.23 10.27 14.31
N ARG A 406 -15.54 10.08 14.33
CA ARG A 406 -16.20 8.90 13.79
C ARG A 406 -17.40 9.35 13.01
N THR A 407 -17.36 9.15 11.70
CA THR A 407 -18.37 9.64 10.79
C THR A 407 -18.92 8.50 9.97
N VAL A 408 -20.22 8.52 9.76
CA VAL A 408 -20.97 7.58 8.94
C VAL A 408 -21.66 8.38 7.86
N TRP A 409 -21.46 7.97 6.63
CA TRP A 409 -22.16 8.46 5.46
C TRP A 409 -23.01 7.34 4.92
N ARG A 410 -24.27 7.66 4.65
CA ARG A 410 -25.19 6.74 4.01
C ARG A 410 -25.81 7.39 2.78
N LEU A 411 -25.68 6.74 1.63
CA LEU A 411 -26.25 7.18 0.37
C LEU A 411 -27.17 6.09 -0.19
N ARG A 412 -28.47 6.39 -0.32
CA ARG A 412 -29.42 5.55 -1.05
C ARG A 412 -29.59 6.09 -2.46
N SER A 413 -29.37 5.24 -3.46
CA SER A 413 -29.52 5.56 -4.89
C SER A 413 -30.66 4.74 -5.48
N GLY A 414 -31.90 5.17 -5.30
CA GLY A 414 -33.08 4.45 -5.79
C GLY A 414 -34.11 5.38 -6.44
N PRO A 415 -35.04 4.82 -7.25
CA PRO A 415 -36.14 5.59 -7.85
C PRO A 415 -37.13 6.10 -6.79
N ASP A 416 -37.25 5.41 -5.65
CA ASP A 416 -38.17 5.75 -4.55
C ASP A 416 -37.67 6.90 -3.66
N GLY A 417 -36.68 7.65 -4.13
CA GLY A 417 -36.04 8.75 -3.42
C GLY A 417 -34.58 8.46 -3.13
N ALA A 418 -33.72 9.37 -3.60
CA ALA A 418 -32.32 9.36 -3.24
C ALA A 418 -32.07 10.27 -2.05
N MET A 419 -31.28 9.77 -1.09
CA MET A 419 -31.03 10.46 0.17
C MET A 419 -29.57 10.29 0.57
N LEU A 420 -28.96 11.38 1.02
CA LEU A 420 -27.66 11.39 1.68
C LEU A 420 -27.85 11.69 3.16
N LEU A 421 -27.23 10.87 3.99
CA LEU A 421 -27.20 10.97 5.44
C LEU A 421 -25.75 11.05 5.90
N LYS A 422 -25.50 11.94 6.86
CA LYS A 422 -24.26 11.99 7.64
C LYS A 422 -24.62 11.92 9.12
N ALA A 423 -23.95 11.03 9.85
CA ALA A 423 -23.90 11.08 11.30
C ALA A 423 -22.44 11.08 11.75
N GLY A 424 -22.04 12.02 12.59
CA GLY A 424 -20.67 12.18 13.05
C GLY A 424 -20.59 12.44 14.55
N ILE A 425 -19.54 11.93 15.17
CA ILE A 425 -19.13 12.26 16.52
C ILE A 425 -17.67 12.74 16.44
N ALA A 426 -17.36 13.88 17.04
CA ALA A 426 -16.00 14.39 17.14
C ALA A 426 -15.68 14.74 18.59
N GLN A 427 -14.54 14.27 19.10
CA GLN A 427 -14.05 14.61 20.44
C GLN A 427 -12.52 14.70 20.47
N GLY A 428 -11.97 15.30 21.52
CA GLY A 428 -10.52 15.40 21.71
C GLY A 428 -9.84 14.03 21.74
N GLY A 429 -8.65 13.94 21.14
CA GLY A 429 -7.84 12.72 21.14
C GLY A 429 -7.07 12.48 22.44
N VAL A 430 -6.26 11.42 22.45
CA VAL A 430 -5.51 10.98 23.65
C VAL A 430 -4.18 11.71 23.87
N VAL A 431 -3.50 12.15 22.80
CA VAL A 431 -2.15 12.75 22.86
C VAL A 431 -2.23 14.26 23.14
N PHE A 432 -3.29 14.92 22.68
CA PHE A 432 -3.60 16.29 23.05
C PHE A 432 -5.02 16.33 23.60
N ARG A 433 -5.14 16.20 24.93
CA ARG A 433 -6.35 16.64 25.61
C ARG A 433 -6.41 18.15 25.48
N ASP A 434 -6.99 18.63 24.39
CA ASP A 434 -7.42 20.00 24.34
C ASP A 434 -8.56 20.16 25.35
N PRO A 435 -8.39 20.99 26.41
CA PRO A 435 -9.41 21.18 27.44
C PRO A 435 -10.68 21.85 26.90
N ILE A 436 -10.72 22.25 25.63
CA ILE A 436 -11.88 22.78 24.92
C ILE A 436 -12.71 21.65 24.27
N SER A 437 -12.10 20.53 23.87
CA SER A 437 -12.74 19.43 23.13
C SER A 437 -13.08 18.20 23.98
N VAL A 438 -13.29 18.38 25.30
CA VAL A 438 -13.69 17.32 26.24
C VAL A 438 -15.09 16.79 25.97
N LEU A 439 -15.96 17.58 25.33
CA LEU A 439 -17.32 17.19 25.02
C LEU A 439 -17.44 16.72 23.56
N PRO A 440 -18.13 15.59 23.32
CA PRO A 440 -18.39 15.14 21.96
C PRO A 440 -19.30 16.14 21.24
N VAL A 441 -18.89 16.53 20.03
CA VAL A 441 -19.69 17.26 19.06
C VAL A 441 -20.39 16.25 18.16
N TYR A 442 -21.69 16.43 17.96
CA TYR A 442 -22.51 15.56 17.14
C TYR A 442 -22.93 16.30 15.87
N ASP A 443 -22.84 15.63 14.72
CA ASP A 443 -23.25 16.17 13.43
C ASP A 443 -24.23 15.21 12.77
N LEU A 444 -25.49 15.62 12.59
CA LEU A 444 -26.53 14.82 11.96
C LEU A 444 -27.19 15.59 10.83
N ARG A 445 -27.09 15.05 9.60
CA ARG A 445 -27.69 15.66 8.41
C ARG A 445 -28.36 14.61 7.58
N ALA A 446 -29.56 14.92 7.10
CA ALA A 446 -30.29 14.10 6.14
C ALA A 446 -30.86 15.02 5.06
N ARG A 447 -30.57 14.71 3.79
CA ARG A 447 -31.11 15.45 2.66
C ARG A 447 -31.55 14.53 1.53
N PRO A 448 -32.71 14.80 0.92
CA PRO A 448 -32.97 14.37 -0.44
C PRO A 448 -31.87 14.91 -1.36
N ILE A 449 -31.43 14.09 -2.29
CA ILE A 449 -30.49 14.48 -3.33
C ILE A 449 -31.08 14.11 -4.69
N ASP A 450 -30.55 14.73 -5.74
CA ASP A 450 -30.93 14.38 -7.10
C ASP A 450 -30.68 12.89 -7.38
N PRO A 451 -31.69 12.11 -7.82
CA PRO A 451 -31.53 10.67 -8.07
C PRO A 451 -30.49 10.33 -9.12
N ALA A 452 -30.29 11.17 -10.14
CA ALA A 452 -29.28 10.93 -11.16
C ALA A 452 -27.87 11.06 -10.57
N ARG A 453 -27.64 12.10 -9.76
CA ARG A 453 -26.38 12.27 -9.03
C ARG A 453 -26.11 11.15 -8.03
N ALA A 454 -27.14 10.69 -7.31
CA ALA A 454 -27.01 9.56 -6.39
C ALA A 454 -26.60 8.28 -7.10
N ARG A 455 -27.23 7.99 -8.25
CA ARG A 455 -26.89 6.85 -9.10
C ARG A 455 -25.49 6.98 -9.69
N GLN A 456 -25.06 8.18 -10.06
CA GLN A 456 -23.70 8.40 -10.56
C GLN A 456 -22.66 7.98 -9.51
N VAL A 457 -22.80 8.47 -8.28
CA VAL A 457 -21.87 8.11 -7.18
C VAL A 457 -21.94 6.61 -6.87
N ALA A 458 -23.13 6.03 -6.77
CA ALA A 458 -23.29 4.61 -6.51
C ALA A 458 -22.67 3.72 -7.60
N GLY A 459 -22.86 4.10 -8.87
CA GLY A 459 -22.22 3.43 -10.00
C GLY A 459 -20.70 3.53 -9.95
N ILE A 460 -20.15 4.72 -9.62
CA ILE A 460 -18.69 4.90 -9.47
C ILE A 460 -18.16 3.97 -8.38
N LEU A 461 -18.76 3.95 -7.19
CA LEU A 461 -18.28 3.10 -6.09
C LEU A 461 -18.39 1.60 -6.42
N TRP A 462 -19.44 1.20 -7.12
CA TRP A 462 -19.58 -0.19 -7.59
C TRP A 462 -18.46 -0.57 -8.56
N TRP A 463 -18.08 0.33 -9.47
CA TRP A 463 -16.98 0.08 -10.41
C TRP A 463 -15.58 0.21 -9.80
N LEU A 464 -15.40 1.04 -8.76
CA LEU A 464 -14.14 1.09 -8.01
C LEU A 464 -13.78 -0.26 -7.39
N ASP A 465 -14.75 -1.07 -6.94
CA ASP A 465 -14.49 -2.43 -6.43
C ASP A 465 -13.97 -3.40 -7.50
N ARG A 466 -14.12 -3.03 -8.77
CA ARG A 466 -13.81 -3.86 -9.93
C ARG A 466 -12.56 -3.42 -10.65
N ILE A 467 -11.90 -2.35 -10.18
CA ILE A 467 -10.59 -2.00 -10.68
C ILE A 467 -9.59 -3.08 -10.25
N ARG A 468 -8.76 -3.49 -11.20
CA ARG A 468 -7.64 -4.40 -11.00
C ARG A 468 -6.38 -3.67 -11.41
N SER A 469 -5.25 -4.11 -10.85
CA SER A 469 -3.95 -3.61 -11.24
C SER A 469 -3.02 -4.73 -11.68
N LEU A 470 -2.17 -4.43 -12.65
CA LEU A 470 -1.12 -5.31 -13.13
C LEU A 470 0.25 -4.66 -12.88
N ASP A 471 1.13 -5.33 -12.14
CA ASP A 471 2.52 -4.89 -11.93
C ASP A 471 3.39 -5.17 -13.18
N ARG A 472 3.94 -4.10 -13.74
CA ARG A 472 4.83 -4.07 -14.92
C ARG A 472 6.29 -4.29 -14.58
N ILE A 473 6.70 -4.26 -13.32
CA ILE A 473 8.11 -4.32 -12.94
C ILE A 473 8.40 -5.54 -12.06
N GLY A 474 7.45 -6.06 -11.28
CA GLY A 474 7.61 -7.35 -10.58
C GLY A 474 8.47 -7.31 -9.31
N GLU A 475 8.99 -6.14 -8.93
CA GLU A 475 9.81 -5.96 -7.73
C GLU A 475 9.10 -6.26 -6.40
N ARG A 476 9.86 -6.84 -5.47
CA ARG A 476 9.42 -7.17 -4.10
C ARG A 476 9.50 -5.93 -3.18
N GLY A 477 8.50 -5.05 -3.25
CA GLY A 477 8.42 -3.92 -2.30
C GLY A 477 7.00 -3.60 -1.88
N ARG A 478 6.51 -4.18 -0.77
CA ARG A 478 5.42 -3.54 -0.01
C ARG A 478 6.10 -2.55 0.93
N SER A 479 6.06 -1.27 0.61
CA SER A 479 6.36 -0.24 1.61
C SER A 479 5.10 -0.04 2.45
N MET A 480 5.02 -0.72 3.59
CA MET A 480 4.00 -0.41 4.61
C MET A 480 4.46 0.82 5.37
N MET A 481 4.06 2.01 4.91
CA MET A 481 4.19 3.23 5.70
C MET A 481 2.86 3.49 6.42
N SER A 482 2.70 2.97 7.63
CA SER A 482 1.58 3.39 8.50
C SER A 482 1.94 4.71 9.18
N SER A 483 1.04 5.70 9.10
CA SER A 483 1.13 6.95 9.86
C SER A 483 0.28 6.83 11.12
N THR A 484 0.77 7.36 12.25
CA THR A 484 -0.03 7.43 13.49
C THR A 484 -1.25 8.34 13.37
N ALA A 485 -1.35 9.13 12.30
CA ALA A 485 -2.51 9.95 11.98
C ALA A 485 -3.53 9.23 11.10
N ASP A 486 -3.21 8.04 10.56
CA ASP A 486 -4.13 7.30 9.70
C ASP A 486 -5.36 6.80 10.48
N GLY A 487 -6.50 6.85 9.80
CA GLY A 487 -7.79 6.38 10.30
C GLY A 487 -8.09 4.94 9.89
N ARG A 488 -9.32 4.54 10.17
CA ARG A 488 -9.93 3.29 9.69
C ARG A 488 -11.19 3.63 8.93
N GLY A 489 -11.50 2.89 7.89
CA GLY A 489 -12.76 3.03 7.20
C GLY A 489 -13.38 1.68 6.90
N LEU A 490 -14.70 1.71 6.72
CA LEU A 490 -15.52 0.59 6.29
C LEU A 490 -16.48 1.10 5.23
N LEU A 491 -16.41 0.52 4.04
CA LEU A 491 -17.35 0.75 2.96
C LEU A 491 -18.19 -0.51 2.75
N ARG A 492 -19.50 -0.37 2.82
CA ARG A 492 -20.45 -1.43 2.47
C ARG A 492 -21.38 -0.95 1.36
N LEU A 493 -21.56 -1.79 0.35
CA LEU A 493 -22.53 -1.64 -0.72
C LEU A 493 -23.56 -2.75 -0.57
N SER A 494 -24.83 -2.39 -0.48
CA SER A 494 -25.94 -3.34 -0.46
C SER A 494 -27.00 -2.98 -1.51
N ASP A 495 -27.75 -3.98 -1.96
CA ASP A 495 -28.91 -3.74 -2.81
C ASP A 495 -30.11 -3.20 -1.98
N GLY A 496 -31.21 -2.88 -2.66
CA GLY A 496 -32.43 -2.38 -2.02
C GLY A 496 -33.05 -3.34 -1.00
N ASP A 497 -32.72 -4.62 -1.05
CA ASP A 497 -33.19 -5.69 -0.18
C ASP A 497 -32.21 -6.01 0.95
N SER A 498 -31.17 -5.18 1.11
CA SER A 498 -30.09 -5.34 2.10
C SER A 498 -29.20 -6.56 1.89
N ASN A 499 -29.20 -7.16 0.69
CA ASN A 499 -28.18 -8.14 0.36
C ASN A 499 -26.86 -7.42 0.12
N GLU A 500 -25.81 -7.89 0.78
CA GLU A 500 -24.48 -7.33 0.65
C GLU A 500 -23.91 -7.64 -0.74
N VAL A 501 -23.50 -6.59 -1.45
CA VAL A 501 -22.83 -6.68 -2.74
C VAL A 501 -21.31 -6.60 -2.54
N CYS A 502 -20.87 -5.78 -1.59
CA CYS A 502 -19.45 -5.55 -1.30
C CYS A 502 -19.26 -5.01 0.12
N GLU A 503 -18.25 -5.50 0.84
CA GLU A 503 -17.77 -4.93 2.11
C GLU A 503 -16.24 -4.81 2.09
N ARG A 504 -15.71 -3.62 2.40
CA ARG A 504 -14.28 -3.30 2.41
C ARG A 504 -13.92 -2.54 3.66
N ALA A 505 -12.97 -3.07 4.44
CA ALA A 505 -12.47 -2.44 5.66
C ALA A 505 -10.97 -2.30 5.56
N ASP A 506 -10.46 -1.08 5.70
CA ASP A 506 -9.03 -0.81 5.63
C ASP A 506 -8.68 0.55 6.26
N THR A 507 -7.47 1.02 6.02
CA THR A 507 -6.92 2.28 6.50
C THR A 507 -7.44 3.46 5.66
N ILE A 508 -7.83 4.53 6.35
CA ILE A 508 -8.11 5.83 5.71
C ILE A 508 -6.86 6.68 5.87
N TRP A 509 -6.27 7.12 4.77
CA TRP A 509 -5.00 7.82 4.79
C TRP A 509 -5.13 9.26 5.31
N SER A 510 -4.17 9.62 6.15
CA SER A 510 -3.89 11.00 6.51
C SER A 510 -2.94 11.61 5.47
N GLY A 511 -3.48 12.10 4.36
CA GLY A 511 -2.72 12.70 3.26
C GLY A 511 -3.29 12.36 1.89
N ALA A 512 -2.63 12.82 0.82
CA ALA A 512 -3.11 12.58 -0.53
C ALA A 512 -2.86 11.12 -0.98
N ILE A 513 -3.87 10.52 -1.61
CA ILE A 513 -3.87 9.21 -2.25
C ILE A 513 -2.64 9.05 -3.14
N ALA A 514 -2.34 10.06 -3.97
CA ALA A 514 -1.24 9.98 -4.91
C ALA A 514 0.15 9.85 -4.23
N GLU A 515 0.33 10.35 -3.00
CA GLU A 515 1.60 10.23 -2.27
C GLU A 515 1.77 8.86 -1.61
N ARG A 516 0.64 8.24 -1.27
CA ARG A 516 0.54 7.04 -0.45
C ARG A 516 0.39 5.78 -1.29
N TRP A 517 -0.28 5.90 -2.44
CA TRP A 517 -0.52 4.80 -3.36
C TRP A 517 0.76 4.41 -4.12
N ARG A 518 1.42 3.36 -3.62
CA ARG A 518 2.66 2.80 -4.19
C ARG A 518 2.51 1.36 -4.65
N GLY A 519 1.51 0.65 -4.15
CA GLY A 519 1.27 -0.77 -4.42
C GLY A 519 0.23 -1.03 -5.50
N ALA A 520 -0.08 -2.32 -5.66
CA ALA A 520 -1.22 -2.76 -6.45
C ALA A 520 -2.51 -2.15 -5.87
N TYR A 521 -3.46 -1.83 -6.74
CA TYR A 521 -4.82 -1.43 -6.34
C TYR A 521 -5.47 -2.53 -5.50
N GLY A 522 -5.84 -2.21 -4.25
CA GLY A 522 -6.50 -3.09 -3.30
C GLY A 522 -7.68 -2.43 -2.59
N HIS A 523 -8.04 -2.99 -1.43
CA HIS A 523 -9.16 -2.49 -0.64
C HIS A 523 -8.89 -1.08 -0.07
N GLU A 524 -7.65 -0.82 0.33
CA GLU A 524 -7.19 0.46 0.86
C GLU A 524 -7.36 1.60 -0.15
N GLU A 525 -6.90 1.42 -1.39
CA GLU A 525 -7.07 2.42 -2.46
C GLU A 525 -8.54 2.65 -2.79
N MET A 526 -9.33 1.58 -2.92
CA MET A 526 -10.76 1.67 -3.19
C MET A 526 -11.46 2.50 -2.10
N LEU A 527 -11.19 2.21 -0.83
CA LEU A 527 -11.80 2.88 0.30
C LEU A 527 -11.45 4.38 0.33
N ASN A 528 -10.18 4.74 0.09
CA ASN A 528 -9.75 6.14 0.05
C ASN A 528 -10.36 6.90 -1.15
N LEU A 529 -10.45 6.28 -2.33
CA LEU A 529 -11.13 6.88 -3.49
C LEU A 529 -12.64 7.03 -3.26
N ALA A 530 -13.26 6.07 -2.57
CA ALA A 530 -14.67 6.14 -2.20
C ALA A 530 -14.94 7.29 -1.22
N SER A 531 -14.06 7.45 -0.22
CA SER A 531 -14.07 8.60 0.67
C SER A 531 -13.92 9.91 -0.12
N LEU A 532 -12.94 9.99 -1.02
CA LEU A 532 -12.69 11.17 -1.84
C LEU A 532 -13.92 11.60 -2.66
N VAL A 533 -14.56 10.68 -3.39
CA VAL A 533 -15.72 11.03 -4.22
C VAL A 533 -16.96 11.41 -3.40
N LEU A 534 -17.16 10.81 -2.22
CA LEU A 534 -18.28 11.15 -1.35
C LEU A 534 -18.04 12.48 -0.62
N LEU A 535 -16.88 12.65 0.00
CA LEU A 535 -16.59 13.75 0.92
C LEU A 535 -16.14 15.01 0.19
N GLU A 536 -15.24 14.90 -0.77
CA GLU A 536 -14.69 16.04 -1.51
C GLU A 536 -15.35 16.21 -2.89
N GLY A 537 -15.96 15.14 -3.42
CA GLY A 537 -16.68 15.18 -4.68
C GLY A 537 -18.14 15.63 -4.55
N LEU A 538 -18.95 14.83 -3.86
CA LEU A 538 -20.40 14.99 -3.80
C LEU A 538 -20.81 16.16 -2.90
N VAL A 539 -20.26 16.24 -1.68
CA VAL A 539 -20.67 17.23 -0.68
C VAL A 539 -20.53 18.68 -1.16
N PRO A 540 -19.41 19.13 -1.74
CA PRO A 540 -19.29 20.49 -2.25
C PRO A 540 -20.34 20.84 -3.32
N ARG A 541 -20.77 19.85 -4.12
CA ARG A 541 -21.78 20.02 -5.18
C ARG A 541 -23.21 20.12 -4.66
N LEU A 542 -23.45 19.78 -3.39
CA LEU A 542 -24.72 20.03 -2.71
C LEU A 542 -24.84 21.49 -2.25
N GLY A 543 -23.72 22.23 -2.21
CA GLY A 543 -23.68 23.65 -1.89
C GLY A 543 -24.20 23.96 -0.48
N PRO A 544 -24.78 25.16 -0.27
CA PRO A 544 -25.26 25.59 1.04
C PRO A 544 -26.35 24.69 1.64
N ALA A 545 -27.07 23.90 0.83
CA ALA A 545 -28.09 22.97 1.33
C ALA A 545 -27.52 21.85 2.22
N TRP A 546 -26.21 21.60 2.13
CA TRP A 546 -25.48 20.65 2.96
C TRP A 546 -24.69 21.34 4.09
N SER A 547 -24.87 22.64 4.34
CA SER A 547 -24.19 23.33 5.44
C SER A 547 -24.65 22.82 6.81
N PRO A 548 -23.83 22.96 7.87
CA PRO A 548 -24.25 22.66 9.24
C PRO A 548 -25.47 23.48 9.68
N GLU A 549 -25.63 24.69 9.14
CA GLU A 549 -26.69 25.64 9.46
C GLU A 549 -28.02 25.30 8.79
N ALA A 550 -28.02 24.44 7.77
CA ALA A 550 -29.23 24.07 7.07
C ALA A 550 -30.14 23.23 7.98
N LYS A 551 -31.37 23.69 8.24
CA LYS A 551 -32.35 22.98 9.08
C LYS A 551 -32.58 21.55 8.58
N PRO A 552 -32.36 20.50 9.38
CA PRO A 552 -32.47 19.12 8.90
C PRO A 552 -33.89 18.82 8.40
N ASP A 553 -34.00 17.96 7.39
CA ASP A 553 -35.29 17.49 6.88
C ASP A 553 -35.90 16.54 7.91
N GLN A 554 -36.91 17.01 8.63
CA GLN A 554 -37.53 16.27 9.73
C GLN A 554 -38.14 14.95 9.25
N ALA A 555 -38.79 14.93 8.08
CA ALA A 555 -39.36 13.72 7.51
C ALA A 555 -38.26 12.72 7.12
N GLY A 556 -37.16 13.23 6.56
CA GLY A 556 -35.96 12.43 6.27
C GLY A 556 -35.35 11.82 7.54
N LEU A 557 -35.20 12.60 8.60
CA LEU A 557 -34.68 12.13 9.89
C LEU A 557 -35.57 11.05 10.53
N GLU A 558 -36.90 11.21 10.45
CA GLU A 558 -37.86 10.24 10.96
C GLU A 558 -37.85 8.93 10.15
N ALA A 559 -37.77 9.03 8.82
CA ALA A 559 -37.62 7.87 7.93
C ALA A 559 -36.32 7.09 8.22
N ILE A 560 -35.21 7.81 8.40
CA ILE A 560 -33.92 7.23 8.78
C ILE A 560 -34.00 6.53 10.13
N ALA A 561 -34.63 7.17 11.11
CA ALA A 561 -34.77 6.56 12.42
C ALA A 561 -35.64 5.30 12.40
N ALA A 562 -36.69 5.28 11.58
CA ALA A 562 -37.48 4.06 11.35
C ALA A 562 -36.63 2.96 10.67
N GLU A 563 -35.82 3.32 9.67
CA GLU A 563 -34.94 2.39 8.97
C GLU A 563 -33.85 1.81 9.88
N LEU A 564 -33.25 2.62 10.76
CA LEU A 564 -32.29 2.18 11.77
C LEU A 564 -32.85 1.14 12.72
N LEU A 565 -34.11 1.35 13.14
CA LEU A 565 -34.80 0.44 14.03
C LEU A 565 -35.11 -0.87 13.32
N ALA A 566 -35.32 -0.84 11.99
CA ALA A 566 -35.56 -2.01 11.17
C ALA A 566 -34.29 -2.81 10.82
N ASN A 567 -33.12 -2.17 10.75
CA ASN A 567 -31.88 -2.78 10.26
C ASN A 567 -30.79 -2.91 11.35
N PRO A 568 -30.80 -3.98 12.16
CA PRO A 568 -29.88 -4.14 13.28
C PRO A 568 -28.41 -4.35 12.88
N HIS A 569 -28.14 -4.73 11.63
CA HIS A 569 -26.79 -5.08 11.11
C HIS A 569 -25.99 -3.90 10.54
N LEU A 570 -26.50 -2.68 10.70
CA LEU A 570 -25.78 -1.46 10.38
C LEU A 570 -24.48 -1.38 11.17
N ALA A 571 -23.34 -1.56 10.51
CA ALA A 571 -22.01 -1.43 11.13
C ALA A 571 -21.83 -0.08 11.86
N SER A 572 -22.58 0.91 11.38
CA SER A 572 -22.63 2.29 11.82
C SER A 572 -23.67 2.60 12.89
N ARG A 573 -24.46 1.61 13.33
CA ARG A 573 -25.62 1.81 14.23
C ARG A 573 -25.23 2.57 15.50
N GLY A 574 -24.10 2.23 16.12
CA GLY A 574 -23.69 2.86 17.39
C GLY A 574 -23.34 4.35 17.26
N ILE A 575 -22.81 4.80 16.12
CA ILE A 575 -22.53 6.22 15.86
C ILE A 575 -23.84 6.92 15.53
N LEU A 576 -24.62 6.34 14.62
CA LEU A 576 -25.84 6.95 14.13
C LEU A 576 -26.90 7.07 15.24
N GLN A 577 -27.04 6.03 16.07
CA GLN A 577 -27.89 6.04 17.27
C GLN A 577 -27.48 7.13 18.25
N ARG A 578 -26.19 7.22 18.62
CA ARG A 578 -25.71 8.27 19.55
C ARG A 578 -25.92 9.68 19.01
N THR A 579 -25.78 9.86 17.71
CA THR A 579 -25.98 11.17 17.05
C THR A 579 -27.46 11.54 17.00
N VAL A 580 -28.35 10.59 16.68
CA VAL A 580 -29.82 10.77 16.72
C VAL A 580 -30.31 11.06 18.15
N GLU A 581 -29.74 10.36 19.13
CA GLU A 581 -29.98 10.63 20.54
C GLU A 581 -29.56 12.04 20.90
N ALA A 582 -28.31 12.43 20.66
CA ALA A 582 -27.80 13.76 20.99
C ALA A 582 -28.58 14.90 20.33
N ALA A 583 -29.11 14.67 19.13
CA ALA A 583 -29.96 15.63 18.43
C ALA A 583 -31.36 15.82 19.08
N GLY A 584 -31.76 15.01 20.07
CA GLY A 584 -33.05 15.15 20.77
C GLY A 584 -34.27 14.80 19.90
N ILE A 585 -34.07 14.04 18.82
CA ILE A 585 -35.14 13.64 17.88
C ILE A 585 -36.09 12.64 18.54
N PHE A 586 -35.56 11.71 19.35
CA PHE A 586 -36.36 10.69 20.04
C PHE A 586 -36.22 10.77 21.55
N VAL A 587 -37.35 10.52 22.22
CA VAL A 587 -37.39 9.97 23.58
C VAL A 587 -37.49 8.46 23.37
N TRP A 588 -36.58 7.69 23.98
CA TRP A 588 -36.51 6.23 23.80
C TRP A 588 -37.88 5.55 23.97
N ARG A 589 -38.11 4.45 23.24
CA ARG A 589 -39.24 3.52 23.45
C ARG A 589 -38.87 2.30 24.30
N HIS A 590 -37.75 2.34 25.02
CA HIS A 590 -37.58 1.36 26.09
C HIS A 590 -38.65 1.64 27.13
N SER A 591 -39.43 0.62 27.49
CA SER A 591 -40.38 0.79 28.59
C SER A 591 -39.56 1.08 29.85
N GLU A 592 -40.08 1.93 30.74
CA GLU A 592 -39.44 2.15 32.04
C GLU A 592 -39.18 0.81 32.76
N ALA A 593 -40.03 -0.19 32.50
CA ALA A 593 -39.88 -1.57 32.97
C ALA A 593 -38.63 -2.29 32.42
N ASP A 594 -38.20 -2.04 31.18
CA ASP A 594 -36.98 -2.65 30.61
C ASP A 594 -35.72 -2.10 31.27
N LEU A 595 -35.65 -0.77 31.44
CA LEU A 595 -34.53 -0.12 32.13
C LEU A 595 -34.49 -0.48 33.61
N ALA A 596 -35.64 -0.60 34.27
CA ALA A 596 -35.74 -1.07 35.66
C ALA A 596 -35.25 -2.51 35.81
N ARG A 597 -35.60 -3.42 34.88
CA ARG A 597 -35.09 -4.80 34.86
C ARG A 597 -33.58 -4.86 34.66
N LEU A 598 -33.04 -4.05 33.75
CA LEU A 598 -31.60 -4.01 33.47
C LEU A 598 -30.80 -3.47 34.66
N ALA A 599 -31.30 -2.41 35.32
CA ALA A 599 -30.73 -1.89 36.56
C ALA A 599 -30.71 -2.96 37.67
N ALA A 600 -31.83 -3.64 37.89
CA ALA A 600 -31.94 -4.70 38.90
C ALA A 600 -30.99 -5.89 38.62
N THR A 601 -30.69 -6.17 37.35
CA THR A 601 -29.79 -7.26 36.96
C THR A 601 -28.31 -6.91 37.18
N LEU A 602 -27.93 -5.65 36.96
CA LEU A 602 -26.57 -5.16 37.23
C LEU A 602 -26.22 -5.20 38.72
N ASP A 603 -27.20 -4.98 39.59
CA ASP A 603 -27.01 -5.06 41.05
C ASP A 603 -26.86 -6.50 41.57
N GLN A 604 -27.27 -7.52 40.81
CA GLN A 604 -27.40 -8.90 41.30
C GLN A 604 -26.33 -9.89 40.79
N ASN A 605 -25.60 -9.58 39.70
CA ASN A 605 -24.80 -10.58 38.97
C ASN A 605 -23.32 -10.23 38.75
N LEU A 606 -22.76 -9.25 39.47
CA LEU A 606 -21.32 -8.99 39.38
C LEU A 606 -20.59 -9.92 40.36
N PRO A 607 -19.78 -10.89 39.88
CA PRO A 607 -18.94 -11.66 40.79
C PRO A 607 -18.00 -10.70 41.54
N PRO A 608 -17.66 -10.97 42.80
CA PRO A 608 -16.69 -10.15 43.51
C PRO A 608 -15.37 -10.18 42.74
N LEU A 609 -15.02 -9.03 42.16
CA LEU A 609 -13.75 -8.86 41.48
C LEU A 609 -12.62 -9.09 42.47
N ARG A 610 -11.61 -9.85 42.04
CA ARG A 610 -10.36 -9.91 42.78
C ARG A 610 -9.75 -8.51 42.83
N THR A 611 -9.30 -8.09 44.00
CA THR A 611 -8.66 -6.78 44.15
C THR A 611 -7.31 -6.77 43.44
N ARG A 612 -6.85 -5.58 43.02
CA ARG A 612 -5.48 -5.38 42.51
C ARG A 612 -4.44 -6.07 43.40
N ALA A 613 -4.58 -5.91 44.72
CA ALA A 613 -3.70 -6.52 45.71
C ALA A 613 -3.73 -8.06 45.67
N GLN A 614 -4.88 -8.69 45.41
CA GLN A 614 -4.98 -10.15 45.30
C GLN A 614 -4.28 -10.69 44.05
N ILE A 615 -4.34 -9.97 42.92
CA ILE A 615 -3.69 -10.37 41.67
C ILE A 615 -2.19 -10.12 41.73
N GLU A 616 -1.77 -8.96 42.24
CA GLU A 616 -0.35 -8.65 42.45
C GLU A 616 0.31 -9.66 43.40
N ALA A 617 -0.39 -10.07 44.46
CA ALA A 617 0.09 -11.12 45.37
C ALA A 617 0.26 -12.48 44.67
N GLU A 618 -0.66 -12.86 43.78
CA GLU A 618 -0.55 -14.11 43.00
C GLU A 618 0.60 -14.04 41.99
N ILE A 619 0.79 -12.90 41.31
CA ILE A 619 1.92 -12.67 40.40
C ILE A 619 3.25 -12.82 41.16
N GLU A 620 3.36 -12.23 42.35
CA GLU A 620 4.57 -12.34 43.17
C GLU A 620 4.84 -13.78 43.60
N THR A 621 3.79 -14.54 43.94
CA THR A 621 3.90 -15.95 44.34
C THR A 621 4.37 -16.84 43.18
N LEU A 622 4.05 -16.47 41.95
CA LEU A 622 4.43 -17.20 40.73
C LEU A 622 5.76 -16.74 40.13
N ARG A 623 6.33 -15.64 40.62
CA ARG A 623 7.58 -15.08 40.10
C ARG A 623 8.74 -16.05 40.36
N GLY A 624 9.49 -16.40 39.31
CA GLY A 624 10.61 -17.35 39.36
C GLY A 624 10.24 -18.81 39.06
N GLN A 625 8.97 -19.12 38.83
CA GLN A 625 8.54 -20.46 38.40
C GLN A 625 8.44 -20.51 36.88
N ALA A 626 9.37 -21.21 36.21
CA ALA A 626 9.40 -21.30 34.74
C ALA A 626 8.10 -21.86 34.13
N ALA A 627 7.42 -22.77 34.84
CA ALA A 627 6.13 -23.34 34.43
C ALA A 627 4.93 -22.38 34.56
N ALA A 628 5.09 -21.22 35.21
CA ALA A 628 4.00 -20.28 35.50
C ALA A 628 3.88 -19.11 34.51
N SER A 629 4.73 -19.04 33.47
CA SER A 629 4.77 -17.91 32.52
C SER A 629 3.41 -17.62 31.85
N ALA A 630 2.67 -18.67 31.47
CA ALA A 630 1.32 -18.52 30.91
C ALA A 630 0.34 -17.90 31.92
N ARG A 631 0.39 -18.34 33.18
CA ARG A 631 -0.48 -17.84 34.25
C ARG A 631 -0.14 -16.40 34.65
N VAL A 632 1.15 -16.07 34.75
CA VAL A 632 1.59 -14.69 35.01
C VAL A 632 1.13 -13.76 33.88
N SER A 633 1.19 -14.21 32.63
CA SER A 633 0.69 -13.44 31.47
C SER A 633 -0.84 -13.29 31.48
N GLU A 634 -1.59 -14.28 31.99
CA GLU A 634 -3.03 -14.15 32.25
C GLU A 634 -3.32 -13.13 33.37
N LEU A 635 -2.57 -13.18 34.47
CA LEU A 635 -2.75 -12.27 35.60
C LEU A 635 -2.39 -10.82 35.25
N TYR A 636 -1.37 -10.59 34.41
CA TYR A 636 -1.09 -9.26 33.87
C TYR A 636 -2.20 -8.77 32.92
N ARG A 637 -2.78 -9.65 32.09
CA ARG A 637 -3.98 -9.32 31.30
C ARG A 637 -5.16 -8.98 32.19
N GLU A 638 -5.34 -9.71 33.30
CA GLU A 638 -6.38 -9.44 34.28
C GLU A 638 -6.15 -8.12 35.02
N LEU A 639 -4.92 -7.82 35.44
CA LEU A 639 -4.53 -6.55 36.06
C LEU A 639 -4.76 -5.38 35.10
N PHE A 640 -4.33 -5.53 33.84
CA PHE A 640 -4.57 -4.54 32.78
C PHE A 640 -6.08 -4.37 32.53
N SER A 641 -6.85 -5.46 32.59
CA SER A 641 -8.31 -5.40 32.49
C SER A 641 -8.96 -4.71 33.68
N LEU A 642 -8.44 -4.86 34.91
CA LEU A 642 -8.93 -4.13 36.09
C LEU A 642 -8.62 -2.64 36.02
N GLU A 643 -7.45 -2.27 35.52
CA GLU A 643 -7.07 -0.87 35.30
C GLU A 643 -7.87 -0.21 34.18
N HIS A 644 -8.47 -0.99 33.26
CA HIS A 644 -9.18 -0.45 32.09
C HIS A 644 -10.69 -0.73 32.05
N ARG A 645 -11.22 -1.73 32.77
CA ARG A 645 -12.59 -2.27 32.59
C ARG A 645 -13.07 -3.08 33.80
N GLN A 646 -13.83 -2.46 34.71
CA GLN A 646 -15.09 -3.04 35.24
C GLN A 646 -15.77 -2.10 36.25
N ALA A 647 -15.01 -1.43 37.13
CA ALA A 647 -15.60 -0.46 38.07
C ALA A 647 -16.14 0.77 37.31
N GLU A 648 -15.37 1.34 36.39
CA GLU A 648 -15.81 2.42 35.51
C GLU A 648 -16.90 1.98 34.54
N THR A 649 -16.91 0.71 34.09
CA THR A 649 -17.90 0.22 33.13
C THR A 649 -19.26 -0.01 33.77
N VAL A 650 -19.32 -0.57 34.98
CA VAL A 650 -20.57 -0.73 35.73
C VAL A 650 -21.08 0.62 36.20
N GLN A 651 -20.22 1.49 36.74
CA GLN A 651 -20.63 2.85 37.10
C GLN A 651 -21.09 3.65 35.88
N ALA A 652 -20.42 3.53 34.73
CA ALA A 652 -20.86 4.15 33.48
C ALA A 652 -22.19 3.57 32.98
N LEU A 653 -22.41 2.25 33.11
CA LEU A 653 -23.68 1.61 32.76
C LEU A 653 -24.82 2.06 33.69
N THR A 654 -24.59 2.09 35.00
CA THR A 654 -25.57 2.59 35.98
C THR A 654 -25.87 4.07 35.75
N ALA A 655 -24.85 4.89 35.48
CA ALA A 655 -25.02 6.29 35.11
C ALA A 655 -25.82 6.44 33.81
N ALA A 656 -25.53 5.63 32.78
CA ALA A 656 -26.25 5.64 31.50
C ALA A 656 -27.72 5.21 31.66
N ILE A 657 -28.01 4.20 32.49
CA ILE A 657 -29.38 3.77 32.78
C ILE A 657 -30.14 4.86 33.56
N SER A 658 -29.49 5.48 34.56
CA SER A 658 -30.07 6.60 35.32
C SER A 658 -30.38 7.79 34.40
N GLU A 659 -29.45 8.13 33.51
CA GLU A 659 -29.63 9.17 32.51
C GLU A 659 -30.80 8.83 31.56
N ALA A 660 -30.86 7.61 31.03
CA ALA A 660 -31.93 7.16 30.14
C ALA A 660 -33.32 7.26 30.82
N ARG A 661 -33.43 6.90 32.10
CA ARG A 661 -34.67 7.06 32.88
C ARG A 661 -35.05 8.53 33.04
N SER A 662 -34.07 9.40 33.29
CA SER A 662 -34.31 10.84 33.35
C SER A 662 -34.76 11.41 32.00
N ARG A 663 -34.21 10.90 30.87
CA ARG A 663 -34.66 11.27 29.50
C ARG A 663 -36.13 10.90 29.26
N LEU A 664 -36.54 9.71 29.69
CA LEU A 664 -37.94 9.26 29.59
C LEU A 664 -38.87 10.15 30.42
N ALA A 665 -38.50 10.47 31.66
CA ALA A 665 -39.34 11.26 32.56
C ALA A 665 -39.49 12.72 32.11
N ALA A 666 -38.41 13.34 31.61
CA ALA A 666 -38.40 14.76 31.26
C ALA A 666 -38.73 15.05 29.79
N GLY A 667 -38.68 14.06 28.88
CA GLY A 667 -38.58 14.29 27.43
C GLY A 667 -39.71 15.05 26.73
N SER A 668 -40.83 15.30 27.41
CA SER A 668 -41.93 16.14 26.95
C SER A 668 -42.27 17.30 27.91
N ASP A 669 -41.53 17.46 29.01
CA ASP A 669 -41.75 18.49 30.03
C ASP A 669 -40.65 19.55 29.95
N ALA A 670 -40.97 20.70 29.38
CA ALA A 670 -40.04 21.81 29.20
C ALA A 670 -39.44 22.31 30.52
N VAL A 671 -40.21 22.28 31.63
CA VAL A 671 -39.74 22.73 32.95
C VAL A 671 -38.73 21.74 33.53
N ALA A 672 -39.02 20.44 33.42
CA ALA A 672 -38.10 19.39 33.84
C ALA A 672 -36.79 19.40 33.01
N LEU A 673 -36.89 19.65 31.71
CA LEU A 673 -35.76 19.79 30.80
C LEU A 673 -34.93 21.05 31.11
N GLU A 674 -35.56 22.19 31.37
CA GLU A 674 -34.89 23.42 31.80
C GLU A 674 -34.12 23.20 33.12
N ALA A 675 -34.77 22.63 34.13
CA ALA A 675 -34.13 22.34 35.41
C ALA A 675 -32.94 21.37 35.27
N TRP A 676 -33.08 20.33 34.46
CA TRP A 676 -32.00 19.39 34.19
C TRP A 676 -30.86 20.05 33.41
N ALA A 677 -31.18 20.82 32.38
CA ALA A 677 -30.21 21.59 31.62
C ALA A 677 -29.45 22.54 32.53
N VAL A 678 -30.08 23.29 33.42
CA VAL A 678 -29.38 24.20 34.36
C VAL A 678 -28.51 23.45 35.36
N ALA A 679 -28.95 22.31 35.88
CA ALA A 679 -28.29 21.59 36.97
C ALA A 679 -26.93 20.93 36.65
N GLY A 680 -26.41 21.00 35.43
CA GLY A 680 -25.08 20.45 35.13
C GLY A 680 -24.99 18.92 35.04
N ARG A 681 -26.10 18.19 35.23
CA ARG A 681 -26.09 16.72 35.34
C ARG A 681 -25.76 16.04 34.00
N PRO A 682 -25.21 14.80 33.98
CA PRO A 682 -25.07 14.01 32.76
C PRO A 682 -26.36 14.05 31.91
N GLY A 683 -26.21 14.17 30.58
CA GLY A 683 -27.33 14.31 29.65
C GLY A 683 -27.91 15.71 29.47
N TRP A 684 -27.36 16.74 30.11
CA TRP A 684 -27.86 18.11 29.97
C TRP A 684 -27.85 18.67 28.54
N GLN A 685 -26.93 18.21 27.68
CA GLN A 685 -26.86 18.63 26.27
C GLN A 685 -28.08 18.12 25.50
N TRP A 686 -28.48 16.88 25.77
CA TRP A 686 -29.72 16.32 25.25
C TRP A 686 -30.92 17.13 25.75
N ALA A 687 -30.93 17.48 27.05
CA ALA A 687 -32.01 18.29 27.62
C ALA A 687 -32.10 19.67 26.93
N LEU A 688 -30.98 20.35 26.70
CA LEU A 688 -30.93 21.62 25.95
C LEU A 688 -31.37 21.45 24.49
N ALA A 689 -30.87 20.44 23.76
CA ALA A 689 -31.24 20.20 22.38
C ALA A 689 -32.74 19.88 22.23
N ARG A 690 -33.29 19.12 23.19
CA ARG A 690 -34.73 18.82 23.27
C ARG A 690 -35.53 20.07 23.63
N LEU A 691 -35.05 20.87 24.57
CA LEU A 691 -35.68 22.12 25.00
C LEU A 691 -35.71 23.15 23.87
N HIS A 692 -34.62 23.29 23.10
CA HIS A 692 -34.58 24.16 21.91
C HIS A 692 -35.72 23.87 20.92
N ARG A 693 -36.11 22.59 20.81
CA ARG A 693 -37.18 22.15 19.92
C ARG A 693 -38.57 22.25 20.54
N LEU A 694 -38.69 22.08 21.85
CA LEU A 694 -39.98 22.07 22.56
C LEU A 694 -40.41 23.47 23.01
N ASP A 695 -39.48 24.28 23.51
CA ASP A 695 -39.72 25.61 24.06
C ASP A 695 -38.44 26.47 23.95
N ALA A 696 -38.38 27.30 22.90
CA ALA A 696 -37.25 28.17 22.64
C ALA A 696 -36.99 29.18 23.76
N ALA A 697 -38.02 29.63 24.47
CA ALA A 697 -37.86 30.59 25.57
C ALA A 697 -37.24 29.91 26.80
N ALA A 698 -37.68 28.70 27.14
CA ALA A 698 -37.06 27.89 28.17
C ALA A 698 -35.61 27.51 27.83
N TYR A 699 -35.33 27.25 26.56
CA TYR A 699 -33.97 27.00 26.06
C TYR A 699 -33.05 28.20 26.31
N VAL A 700 -33.47 29.41 25.94
CA VAL A 700 -32.68 30.63 26.18
C VAL A 700 -32.45 30.85 27.68
N ARG A 701 -33.46 30.66 28.53
CA ARG A 701 -33.27 30.77 30.00
C ARG A 701 -32.30 29.73 30.56
N ALA A 702 -32.40 28.49 30.11
CA ALA A 702 -31.47 27.43 30.49
C ALA A 702 -30.04 27.76 30.05
N LEU A 703 -29.89 28.35 28.87
CA LEU A 703 -28.60 28.83 28.37
C LEU A 703 -28.07 29.99 29.23
N GLU A 704 -28.86 31.03 29.50
CA GLU A 704 -28.44 32.18 30.29
C GLU A 704 -28.02 31.76 31.71
N ALA A 705 -28.79 30.89 32.36
CA ALA A 705 -28.49 30.36 33.69
C ALA A 705 -27.19 29.51 33.70
N ARG A 706 -26.93 28.77 32.61
CA ARG A 706 -25.67 28.04 32.42
C ARG A 706 -24.49 28.97 32.21
N LEU A 707 -24.65 29.99 31.38
CA LEU A 707 -23.61 30.98 31.13
C LEU A 707 -23.23 31.68 32.44
N ALA A 708 -24.22 32.10 33.22
CA ALA A 708 -24.04 32.79 34.49
C ALA A 708 -23.37 31.93 35.57
N SER A 709 -23.55 30.60 35.53
CA SER A 709 -22.93 29.65 36.46
C SER A 709 -21.61 29.04 35.96
N SER A 710 -21.26 29.24 34.68
CA SER A 710 -20.05 28.70 34.09
C SER A 710 -18.81 29.55 34.41
N THR A 711 -17.75 28.93 34.91
CA THR A 711 -16.45 29.57 35.19
C THR A 711 -15.32 28.87 34.42
N GLY A 712 -14.29 29.64 34.02
CA GLY A 712 -13.11 29.10 33.33
C GLY A 712 -13.42 28.47 31.95
N HIS A 713 -13.00 27.23 31.75
CA HIS A 713 -13.09 26.51 30.46
C HIS A 713 -14.53 26.16 30.04
N GLN A 714 -15.47 26.04 31.01
CA GLN A 714 -16.88 25.69 30.74
C GLN A 714 -17.64 26.80 30.01
N ALA A 715 -17.30 28.07 30.27
CA ALA A 715 -17.91 29.21 29.58
C ALA A 715 -17.58 29.23 28.08
N ARG A 716 -16.38 28.78 27.68
CA ARG A 716 -15.95 28.76 26.26
C ARG A 716 -16.57 27.62 25.46
N ALA A 717 -16.63 26.41 26.03
CA ALA A 717 -17.36 25.27 25.42
C ALA A 717 -18.84 25.61 25.23
N PHE A 718 -19.38 26.43 26.13
CA PHE A 718 -20.74 26.91 26.08
C PHE A 718 -20.97 27.98 24.99
N TYR A 719 -20.04 28.93 24.79
CA TYR A 719 -20.07 29.84 23.63
C TYR A 719 -19.96 29.11 22.29
N ALA A 720 -19.19 28.01 22.20
CA ALA A 720 -19.13 27.18 21.00
C ALA A 720 -20.44 26.44 20.72
N ALA A 721 -21.14 25.98 21.76
CA ALA A 721 -22.47 25.38 21.64
C ALA A 721 -23.54 26.39 21.22
N ILE A 722 -23.43 27.66 21.67
CA ILE A 722 -24.28 28.76 21.20
C ILE A 722 -23.99 29.12 19.74
N ALA A 723 -22.72 29.13 19.31
CA ALA A 723 -22.34 29.45 17.93
C ALA A 723 -22.74 28.38 16.91
N ALA A 724 -23.04 27.16 17.36
CA ALA A 724 -23.46 26.03 16.54
C ALA A 724 -24.99 25.81 16.52
N ALA A 725 -25.74 26.55 17.34
CA ALA A 725 -27.21 26.55 17.40
C ALA A 725 -27.76 27.72 16.59
#